data_AF-A0AAD8CHE2-F1
#
_entry.id   AF-A0AAD8CHE2-F1
#
_cell.length_a   1.000
_cell.length_b   1.000
_cell.length_c   1.000
_cell.angle_alpha   90.00
_cell.angle_beta   90.00
_cell.angle_gamma   90.00
#
_symmetry.space_group_name_H-M   'P 1'
#
loop_
_entity.id
_entity.type
_entity.pdbx_description
1 polymer ?
#
loop_
_entity_poly.entity_id
_entity_poly.type
_entity_poly.pdbx_seq_one_letter_code
_entity_poly.pdbx_strand_id
1 'polypeptide(L)'
;MLGVPYASIGLPETGSWRERHQNTLSTTLRDQNTLSTTLRDQNTLSPPLRDQNTLSTTLRDQNTLSTTLRDQNTLSTTLRDQNTLSTTLRDQNTLSPPLRDQNTLSTTLRDQNTLSTTLRDQNTLSTTLRHQNTLSPPLRDQNTLSPPLRDQNTLSPPLRDQNTLSPPLRDQNTLSTTLRHQNTLSTTLRHQNTLSTTLRDQNTLSPPLRHQNTLSTTLRHQNTLSTTLRDQNTLSTTLRDQNTLSPPLRDQNTLSTTLRDQNTLSTTLRDQNTLSTTLRHQNTLSPPLRDQNTLSPPLRDQNTLSTTLRHQNTLSTTLRHQNTLSTTLRHQNTLSPPLRDQNTLSTTLRHQNTLSPPLRDQNTLSPPLRDQNTLSTTLRHQNTLSTTLRDQNTLSTTLRDQNTLSPPLRDQNTLSTTLRDQNTLSTTLRDQNTLSPPLRDQNTLSPPLRDQNTLSTTLRHQNTPSPPLRDQNTLSPPLRDQNTLSTTLRDQNTLSTTLRDQNTLSTTLRDQNTLSTTLRDQNTLSPPLRDQNTLSTTLRHQNTLSPPLRDQNTLSTTLRDQNTLSPPLRDQNTLSPPLRDQNTLSTTLRHQNTLSTTLRDQNTLSPPLRDQNTLSTTLRPEHTVNHTERPEHTVTSTERPEHTVNHTETPEHTVNHTERPEHTVNHTERPEHTVTSTERPEHTVTSTETPEHTVNHTETPEHTVKADLSISPLFARILFKTLPLNCFLRRTCGNFNPCLYLAGFRTQGSPVAGKLPNRTIYDGCVCAQPSGKKKKYIYI
;
A
#
# COMPACT_ATOMS: atom_id res chain seq x y z
N MET A 1 -53.03 82.66 22.72
CA MET A 1 -53.78 83.03 21.50
C MET A 1 -53.76 81.87 20.52
N LEU A 2 -54.71 81.86 19.58
CA LEU A 2 -54.77 81.16 18.28
C LEU A 2 -53.54 80.32 17.85
N GLY A 3 -53.69 79.09 17.35
CA GLY A 3 -54.92 78.31 17.09
C GLY A 3 -54.62 76.88 16.58
N VAL A 4 -55.64 76.03 16.46
CA VAL A 4 -55.52 74.62 16.07
C VAL A 4 -55.86 74.42 14.59
N PRO A 5 -55.02 73.74 13.78
CA PRO A 5 -55.42 73.27 12.45
C PRO A 5 -56.26 71.99 12.56
N TYR A 6 -57.48 72.01 12.01
CA TYR A 6 -58.31 70.81 11.88
C TYR A 6 -57.73 69.82 10.86
N ALA A 7 -57.85 68.52 11.15
CA ALA A 7 -57.62 67.47 10.16
C ALA A 7 -58.89 67.20 9.36
N SER A 8 -58.90 67.56 8.08
CA SER A 8 -60.04 67.29 7.18
C SER A 8 -60.08 65.83 6.76
N ILE A 9 -61.11 65.10 7.20
CA ILE A 9 -61.42 63.74 6.74
C ILE A 9 -62.19 63.84 5.42
N GLY A 10 -61.63 63.30 4.33
CA GLY A 10 -62.31 63.17 3.04
C GLY A 10 -62.65 61.71 2.74
N LEU A 11 -63.94 61.41 2.58
CA LEU A 11 -64.43 60.15 2.00
C LEU A 11 -64.54 60.28 0.46
N PRO A 12 -64.59 59.17 -0.30
CA PRO A 12 -64.10 59.17 -1.68
C PRO A 12 -65.15 59.60 -2.72
N GLU A 13 -64.77 60.56 -3.57
CA GLU A 13 -65.48 60.84 -4.83
C GLU A 13 -64.95 59.97 -5.98
N THR A 14 -65.85 59.57 -6.88
CA THR A 14 -65.57 58.64 -7.97
C THR A 14 -65.16 59.35 -9.26
N GLY A 15 -63.86 59.49 -9.51
CA GLY A 15 -63.38 59.96 -10.83
C GLY A 15 -61.87 60.13 -10.99
N SER A 16 -61.35 59.65 -12.14
CA SER A 16 -59.99 59.85 -12.66
C SER A 16 -58.82 59.18 -11.90
N TRP A 17 -58.09 58.31 -12.61
CA TRP A 17 -56.86 57.64 -12.16
C TRP A 17 -55.66 58.60 -12.10
N ARG A 18 -55.64 59.55 -11.17
CA ARG A 18 -54.52 60.50 -11.02
C ARG A 18 -53.38 59.92 -10.18
N GLU A 19 -52.18 59.91 -10.75
CA GLU A 19 -50.93 59.69 -10.01
C GLU A 19 -50.79 60.71 -8.88
N ARG A 20 -50.60 60.26 -7.64
CA ARG A 20 -50.23 61.13 -6.52
C ARG A 20 -48.71 61.22 -6.38
N HIS A 21 -48.22 62.36 -5.92
CA HIS A 21 -46.92 62.52 -5.27
C HIS A 21 -47.18 62.99 -3.85
N GLN A 22 -46.43 62.49 -2.86
CA GLN A 22 -46.58 62.89 -1.45
C GLN A 22 -45.21 63.25 -0.88
N ASN A 23 -44.99 64.54 -0.66
CA ASN A 23 -43.82 65.07 0.05
C ASN A 23 -44.26 65.49 1.45
N THR A 24 -43.69 64.85 2.49
CA THR A 24 -43.99 65.11 3.90
C THR A 24 -42.74 65.66 4.58
N LEU A 25 -42.79 66.92 5.01
CA LEU A 25 -41.72 67.61 5.73
C LEU A 25 -42.23 68.01 7.11
N SER A 26 -41.58 67.56 8.18
CA SER A 26 -41.93 67.95 9.55
C SER A 26 -40.71 67.99 10.46
N THR A 27 -40.68 68.93 11.41
CA THR A 27 -39.67 68.98 12.49
C THR A 27 -39.84 67.88 13.53
N THR A 28 -41.02 67.28 13.62
CA THR A 28 -41.32 66.10 14.45
C THR A 28 -42.59 65.42 13.90
N LEU A 29 -42.48 64.16 13.50
CA LEU A 29 -43.61 63.39 13.00
C LEU A 29 -43.75 62.15 13.88
N ARG A 30 -44.91 61.97 14.52
CA ARG A 30 -45.14 60.78 15.34
C ARG A 30 -45.46 59.61 14.42
N ASP A 31 -46.61 59.70 13.78
CA ASP A 31 -47.18 58.62 12.98
C ASP A 31 -47.47 59.15 11.55
N GLN A 32 -47.04 58.45 10.52
CA GLN A 32 -47.35 58.73 9.12
C GLN A 32 -47.96 57.48 8.47
N ASN A 33 -49.27 57.53 8.24
CA ASN A 33 -49.99 56.50 7.52
C ASN A 33 -50.37 57.01 6.13
N THR A 34 -49.80 56.41 5.08
CA THR A 34 -50.09 56.72 3.69
C THR A 34 -50.91 55.58 3.09
N LEU A 35 -52.12 55.90 2.60
CA LEU A 35 -52.97 55.00 1.83
C LEU A 35 -53.18 55.57 0.43
N SER A 36 -52.88 54.79 -0.61
CA SER A 36 -53.14 55.16 -2.02
C SER A 36 -53.47 53.93 -2.86
N THR A 37 -53.98 54.14 -4.07
CA THR A 37 -53.92 53.15 -5.15
C THR A 37 -52.58 53.31 -5.87
N THR A 38 -52.42 54.41 -6.61
CA THR A 38 -51.17 54.76 -7.29
C THR A 38 -50.49 55.93 -6.60
N LEU A 39 -49.28 55.70 -6.08
CA LEU A 39 -48.39 56.71 -5.54
C LEU A 39 -47.09 56.67 -6.35
N ARG A 40 -46.76 57.77 -7.01
CA ARG A 40 -45.55 57.89 -7.82
C ARG A 40 -44.37 58.09 -6.88
N ASP A 41 -44.23 59.27 -6.29
CA ASP A 41 -43.15 59.53 -5.34
C ASP A 41 -43.72 59.70 -3.92
N GLN A 42 -43.09 59.04 -2.94
CA GLN A 42 -43.30 59.31 -1.51
C GLN A 42 -41.98 59.75 -0.88
N ASN A 43 -41.82 61.04 -0.65
CA ASN A 43 -40.64 61.60 0.01
C ASN A 43 -41.01 62.01 1.45
N THR A 44 -40.30 61.46 2.44
CA THR A 44 -40.54 61.72 3.85
C THR A 44 -39.27 62.24 4.51
N LEU A 45 -39.33 63.44 5.10
CA LEU A 45 -38.25 64.07 5.85
C LEU A 45 -38.76 64.49 7.23
N SER A 46 -38.37 63.75 8.28
CA SER A 46 -38.63 64.16 9.66
C SER A 46 -37.58 63.66 10.66
N PRO A 47 -37.06 64.51 11.58
CA PRO A 47 -35.98 64.12 12.48
C PRO A 47 -36.34 62.93 13.38
N PRO A 48 -37.34 62.97 14.29
CA PRO A 48 -38.01 61.76 14.75
C PRO A 48 -39.15 61.39 13.79
N LEU A 49 -39.22 60.11 13.44
CA LEU A 49 -40.38 59.45 12.85
C LEU A 49 -40.63 58.15 13.63
N ARG A 50 -41.73 58.07 14.40
CA ARG A 50 -41.98 56.87 15.21
C ARG A 50 -42.49 55.75 14.31
N ASP A 51 -43.64 55.94 13.67
CA ASP A 51 -44.33 54.89 12.91
C ASP A 51 -44.60 55.39 11.48
N GLN A 52 -44.04 54.72 10.47
CA GLN A 52 -44.28 55.02 9.06
C GLN A 52 -44.90 53.79 8.39
N ASN A 53 -46.19 53.86 8.05
CA ASN A 53 -46.89 52.78 7.36
C ASN A 53 -47.36 53.27 5.98
N THR A 54 -46.83 52.66 4.92
CA THR A 54 -47.31 52.91 3.55
C THR A 54 -48.05 51.68 3.03
N LEU A 55 -49.31 51.88 2.66
CA LEU A 55 -50.14 50.91 1.95
C LEU A 55 -50.50 51.47 0.56
N SER A 56 -50.02 50.82 -0.50
CA SER A 56 -50.31 51.19 -1.89
C SER A 56 -50.67 49.96 -2.73
N THR A 57 -51.32 50.15 -3.89
CA THR A 57 -51.28 49.09 -4.92
C THR A 57 -50.01 49.24 -5.75
N THR A 58 -49.75 50.44 -6.24
CA THR A 58 -48.52 50.80 -6.95
C THR A 58 -47.80 51.89 -6.20
N LEU A 59 -46.54 51.64 -5.85
CA LEU A 59 -45.61 52.64 -5.34
C LEU A 59 -44.39 52.64 -6.26
N ARG A 60 -44.06 53.77 -6.87
CA ARG A 60 -42.85 53.86 -7.69
C ARG A 60 -41.66 54.08 -6.76
N ASP A 61 -41.45 55.30 -6.29
CA ASP A 61 -40.21 55.70 -5.63
C ASP A 61 -40.49 56.16 -4.18
N GLN A 62 -40.00 55.41 -3.19
CA GLN A 62 -40.18 55.72 -1.76
C GLN A 62 -38.83 56.13 -1.13
N ASN A 63 -38.71 57.41 -0.74
CA ASN A 63 -37.51 57.94 -0.10
C ASN A 63 -37.85 58.41 1.33
N THR A 64 -37.16 57.85 2.33
CA THR A 64 -37.33 58.26 3.73
C THR A 64 -36.01 58.71 4.33
N LEU A 65 -35.97 59.93 4.85
CA LEU A 65 -34.84 60.55 5.53
C LEU A 65 -35.24 60.95 6.96
N SER A 66 -34.56 60.40 7.96
CA SER A 66 -34.84 60.64 9.37
C SER A 66 -33.55 60.68 10.20
N THR A 67 -33.63 61.09 11.47
CA THR A 67 -32.57 60.79 12.45
C THR A 67 -32.93 59.54 13.25
N THR A 68 -34.19 59.37 13.63
CA THR A 68 -34.69 58.19 14.35
C THR A 68 -35.99 57.73 13.72
N LEU A 69 -35.93 56.59 13.00
CA LEU A 69 -37.06 55.88 12.45
C LEU A 69 -37.27 54.60 13.27
N ARG A 70 -38.39 54.49 13.99
CA ARG A 70 -38.61 53.33 14.86
C ARG A 70 -39.18 52.16 14.07
N ASP A 71 -40.36 52.33 13.50
CA ASP A 71 -41.12 51.26 12.86
C ASP A 71 -41.51 51.70 11.43
N GLN A 72 -40.88 51.09 10.41
CA GLN A 72 -41.17 51.35 8.98
C GLN A 72 -41.78 50.11 8.33
N ASN A 73 -43.05 50.20 7.94
CA ASN A 73 -43.76 49.12 7.25
C ASN A 73 -44.23 49.59 5.86
N THR A 74 -43.66 49.04 4.79
CA THR A 74 -44.14 49.27 3.43
C THR A 74 -44.82 48.02 2.90
N LEU A 75 -46.13 48.11 2.68
CA LEU A 75 -46.95 47.11 2.01
C LEU A 75 -47.40 47.67 0.65
N SER A 76 -46.95 47.05 -0.45
CA SER A 76 -47.39 47.41 -1.79
C SER A 76 -47.74 46.16 -2.60
N THR A 77 -48.55 46.29 -3.67
CA THR A 77 -48.67 45.22 -4.68
C THR A 77 -47.61 45.36 -5.79
N THR A 78 -46.93 46.50 -5.87
CA THR A 78 -45.73 46.73 -6.68
C THR A 78 -44.95 47.89 -6.07
N LEU A 79 -43.67 47.69 -5.82
CA LEU A 79 -42.72 48.71 -5.40
C LEU A 79 -41.60 48.74 -6.41
N ARG A 80 -41.30 49.92 -6.96
CA ARG A 80 -40.11 50.07 -7.80
C ARG A 80 -38.90 50.21 -6.88
N ASP A 81 -38.59 51.42 -6.42
CA ASP A 81 -37.31 51.72 -5.80
C ASP A 81 -37.52 52.30 -4.38
N GLN A 82 -36.97 51.65 -3.35
CA GLN A 82 -37.10 52.05 -1.94
C GLN A 82 -35.74 52.45 -1.35
N ASN A 83 -35.60 53.71 -0.93
CA ASN A 83 -34.40 54.25 -0.30
C ASN A 83 -34.71 54.73 1.12
N THR A 84 -34.01 54.20 2.12
CA THR A 84 -34.16 54.65 3.52
C THR A 84 -32.81 55.05 4.11
N LEU A 85 -32.74 56.29 4.61
CA LEU A 85 -31.59 56.89 5.26
C LEU A 85 -31.99 57.36 6.67
N SER A 86 -31.42 56.75 7.71
CA SER A 86 -31.71 57.14 9.10
C SER A 86 -30.49 56.93 10.00
N THR A 87 -30.25 57.75 11.03
CA THR A 87 -29.18 57.41 11.98
C THR A 87 -29.54 56.16 12.77
N THR A 88 -30.75 56.08 13.32
CA THR A 88 -31.29 54.88 13.96
C THR A 88 -32.50 54.37 13.17
N LEU A 89 -32.47 53.13 12.73
CA LEU A 89 -33.60 52.40 12.16
C LEU A 89 -33.82 51.14 12.99
N ARG A 90 -34.92 51.08 13.74
CA ARG A 90 -35.13 49.99 14.69
C ARG A 90 -35.75 48.76 14.02
N ASP A 91 -36.86 48.91 13.32
CA ASP A 91 -37.61 47.82 12.73
C ASP A 91 -38.08 48.24 11.31
N GLN A 92 -37.57 47.57 10.26
CA GLN A 92 -37.94 47.80 8.86
C GLN A 92 -38.53 46.54 8.23
N ASN A 93 -39.79 46.61 7.78
CA ASN A 93 -40.48 45.52 7.09
C ASN A 93 -40.97 45.99 5.72
N THR A 94 -40.46 45.39 4.65
CA THR A 94 -40.93 45.63 3.28
C THR A 94 -41.61 44.37 2.75
N LEU A 95 -42.91 44.46 2.45
CA LEU A 95 -43.69 43.44 1.77
C LEU A 95 -44.18 44.01 0.43
N SER A 96 -43.55 43.60 -0.68
CA SER A 96 -43.96 44.04 -2.01
C SER A 96 -43.68 43.00 -3.10
N PRO A 97 -44.70 42.45 -3.77
CA PRO A 97 -44.56 41.43 -4.79
C PRO A 97 -44.91 41.96 -6.20
N PRO A 98 -44.02 42.71 -6.91
CA PRO A 98 -42.56 42.69 -6.78
C PRO A 98 -41.95 43.93 -6.09
N LEU A 99 -40.62 43.90 -5.92
CA LEU A 99 -39.75 44.97 -5.47
C LEU A 99 -38.56 45.09 -6.43
N ARG A 100 -38.29 46.26 -7.02
CA ARG A 100 -37.13 46.40 -7.92
C ARG A 100 -35.85 46.59 -7.10
N ASP A 101 -35.54 47.80 -6.64
CA ASP A 101 -34.29 48.11 -5.93
C ASP A 101 -34.58 48.52 -4.47
N GLN A 102 -33.85 47.97 -3.50
CA GLN A 102 -33.96 48.38 -2.08
C GLN A 102 -32.60 48.78 -1.51
N ASN A 103 -32.46 50.05 -1.13
CA ASN A 103 -31.24 50.60 -0.53
C ASN A 103 -31.53 51.10 0.90
N THR A 104 -30.79 50.58 1.88
CA THR A 104 -30.91 51.02 3.28
C THR A 104 -29.55 51.44 3.81
N LEU A 105 -29.45 52.69 4.27
CA LEU A 105 -28.26 53.30 4.84
C LEU A 105 -28.56 53.79 6.26
N SER A 106 -27.93 53.21 7.28
CA SER A 106 -28.20 53.62 8.67
C SER A 106 -27.03 53.39 9.62
N THR A 107 -26.79 54.27 10.60
CA THR A 107 -25.69 54.01 11.56
C THR A 107 -26.04 52.82 12.46
N THR A 108 -27.27 52.74 12.96
CA THR A 108 -27.78 51.59 13.72
C THR A 108 -29.06 51.05 13.08
N LEU A 109 -28.93 49.99 12.28
CA LEU A 109 -30.06 49.20 11.80
C LEU A 109 -30.23 47.98 12.71
N ARG A 110 -31.33 47.90 13.46
CA ARG A 110 -31.54 46.74 14.32
C ARG A 110 -32.12 45.58 13.50
N ASP A 111 -33.40 45.60 13.16
CA ASP A 111 -34.09 44.45 12.55
C ASP A 111 -34.63 44.83 11.15
N GLN A 112 -34.19 44.11 10.10
CA GLN A 112 -34.62 44.31 8.70
C GLN A 112 -35.20 43.02 8.10
N ASN A 113 -36.44 43.09 7.59
CA ASN A 113 -37.12 41.99 6.93
C ASN A 113 -37.63 42.44 5.55
N THR A 114 -37.23 41.73 4.49
CA THR A 114 -37.71 41.96 3.12
C THR A 114 -38.40 40.71 2.59
N LEU A 115 -39.67 40.84 2.21
CA LEU A 115 -40.49 39.79 1.59
C LEU A 115 -41.01 40.26 0.23
N SER A 116 -40.67 39.54 -0.83
CA SER A 116 -41.03 39.87 -2.21
C SER A 116 -41.21 38.61 -3.06
N THR A 117 -41.97 38.69 -4.15
CA THR A 117 -42.02 37.67 -5.22
C THR A 117 -40.97 37.89 -6.31
N THR A 118 -40.24 38.99 -6.30
CA THR A 118 -39.09 39.29 -7.17
C THR A 118 -38.36 40.47 -6.56
N LEU A 119 -37.11 40.28 -6.16
CA LEU A 119 -36.21 41.35 -5.75
C LEU A 119 -35.08 41.43 -6.77
N ARG A 120 -34.82 42.63 -7.31
CA ARG A 120 -33.67 42.80 -8.20
C ARG A 120 -32.42 42.97 -7.32
N ASP A 121 -32.15 44.18 -6.86
CA ASP A 121 -30.88 44.51 -6.24
C ASP A 121 -31.13 45.05 -4.80
N GLN A 122 -30.56 44.39 -3.78
CA GLN A 122 -30.71 44.77 -2.35
C GLN A 122 -29.36 45.19 -1.77
N ASN A 123 -29.25 46.44 -1.32
CA ASN A 123 -28.04 46.99 -0.71
C ASN A 123 -28.31 47.48 0.71
N THR A 124 -27.60 46.92 1.70
CA THR A 124 -27.69 47.35 3.10
C THR A 124 -26.31 47.78 3.59
N LEU A 125 -26.18 49.06 3.93
CA LEU A 125 -24.97 49.66 4.47
C LEU A 125 -25.27 50.18 5.87
N SER A 126 -24.58 49.66 6.88
CA SER A 126 -24.76 50.09 8.26
C SER A 126 -23.47 50.10 9.07
N THR A 127 -23.44 50.86 10.18
CA THR A 127 -22.37 50.76 11.19
C THR A 127 -22.74 49.83 12.35
N THR A 128 -23.93 49.23 12.35
CA THR A 128 -24.34 48.11 13.21
C THR A 128 -25.64 47.53 12.63
N LEU A 129 -25.60 46.28 12.17
CA LEU A 129 -26.78 45.51 11.75
C LEU A 129 -27.03 44.38 12.75
N ARG A 130 -28.23 44.29 13.34
CA ARG A 130 -28.53 43.18 14.26
C ARG A 130 -29.02 41.97 13.49
N HIS A 131 -30.17 42.03 12.85
CA HIS A 131 -30.76 40.91 12.12
C HIS A 131 -31.21 41.33 10.71
N GLN A 132 -30.90 40.49 9.72
CA GLN A 132 -31.36 40.67 8.35
C GLN A 132 -31.98 39.38 7.82
N ASN A 133 -33.24 39.46 7.37
CA ASN A 133 -33.94 38.35 6.73
C ASN A 133 -34.45 38.78 5.36
N THR A 134 -34.02 38.09 4.29
CA THR A 134 -34.51 38.32 2.93
C THR A 134 -35.17 37.05 2.39
N LEU A 135 -36.45 37.16 2.02
CA LEU A 135 -37.23 36.12 1.35
C LEU A 135 -37.69 36.65 -0.01
N SER A 136 -37.01 36.24 -1.09
CA SER A 136 -37.23 36.80 -2.43
C SER A 136 -36.89 35.78 -3.52
N PRO A 137 -37.88 35.15 -4.18
CA PRO A 137 -37.70 34.18 -5.26
C PRO A 137 -38.17 34.75 -6.62
N PRO A 138 -37.33 35.37 -7.45
CA PRO A 138 -35.86 35.45 -7.38
C PRO A 138 -35.31 36.61 -6.55
N LEU A 139 -34.01 36.55 -6.27
CA LEU A 139 -33.14 37.67 -5.91
C LEU A 139 -31.99 37.73 -6.92
N ARG A 140 -31.68 38.92 -7.45
CA ARG A 140 -30.52 39.09 -8.34
C ARG A 140 -29.27 39.30 -7.50
N ASP A 141 -28.98 40.53 -7.07
CA ASP A 141 -27.73 40.87 -6.41
C ASP A 141 -27.99 41.37 -4.96
N GLN A 142 -27.40 40.73 -3.93
CA GLN A 142 -27.52 41.10 -2.52
C GLN A 142 -26.17 41.53 -1.94
N ASN A 143 -26.06 42.78 -1.49
CA ASN A 143 -24.84 43.32 -0.88
C ASN A 143 -25.13 43.81 0.54
N THR A 144 -24.40 43.28 1.53
CA THR A 144 -24.50 43.72 2.93
C THR A 144 -23.12 44.12 3.45
N LEU A 145 -22.98 45.37 3.86
CA LEU A 145 -21.80 45.93 4.50
C LEU A 145 -22.20 46.44 5.89
N SER A 146 -21.83 45.69 6.94
CA SER A 146 -22.29 45.98 8.30
C SER A 146 -21.33 45.44 9.37
N PRO A 147 -20.56 46.29 10.06
CA PRO A 147 -19.63 45.92 11.13
C PRO A 147 -20.12 46.41 12.51
N PRO A 148 -20.78 45.59 13.35
CA PRO A 148 -21.06 44.17 13.24
C PRO A 148 -22.30 43.83 12.40
N LEU A 149 -22.43 42.54 12.07
CA LEU A 149 -23.67 41.86 11.75
C LEU A 149 -23.86 40.71 12.75
N ARG A 150 -25.03 40.56 13.38
CA ARG A 150 -25.31 39.37 14.19
C ARG A 150 -25.68 38.21 13.25
N ASP A 151 -26.92 38.17 12.79
CA ASP A 151 -27.49 36.99 12.14
C ASP A 151 -28.11 37.37 10.78
N GLN A 152 -27.72 36.68 9.70
CA GLN A 152 -28.19 36.91 8.33
C GLN A 152 -28.84 35.65 7.74
N ASN A 153 -30.07 35.76 7.23
CA ASN A 153 -30.78 34.67 6.56
C ASN A 153 -31.27 35.12 5.17
N THR A 154 -30.85 34.43 4.12
CA THR A 154 -31.33 34.67 2.75
C THR A 154 -31.98 33.41 2.19
N LEU A 155 -33.28 33.50 1.88
CA LEU A 155 -34.06 32.46 1.21
C LEU A 155 -34.50 32.98 -0.17
N SER A 156 -33.72 32.63 -1.19
CA SER A 156 -33.87 33.16 -2.54
C SER A 156 -33.59 32.11 -3.61
N PRO A 157 -34.59 31.34 -4.03
CA PRO A 157 -34.52 30.50 -5.23
C PRO A 157 -35.02 31.24 -6.49
N PRO A 158 -34.18 31.53 -7.49
CA PRO A 158 -32.71 31.59 -7.48
C PRO A 158 -32.15 32.87 -6.81
N LEU A 159 -30.85 32.84 -6.53
CA LEU A 159 -30.03 33.96 -6.02
C LEU A 159 -28.82 34.12 -6.93
N ARG A 160 -28.61 35.27 -7.57
CA ARG A 160 -27.42 35.40 -8.43
C ARG A 160 -26.17 35.57 -7.57
N ASP A 161 -25.95 36.76 -7.03
CA ASP A 161 -24.68 37.14 -6.41
C ASP A 161 -24.94 37.66 -4.98
N GLN A 162 -24.31 37.05 -3.96
CA GLN A 162 -24.41 37.44 -2.55
C GLN A 162 -23.03 37.85 -2.01
N ASN A 163 -22.89 39.11 -1.61
CA ASN A 163 -21.67 39.65 -1.00
C ASN A 163 -21.95 40.13 0.42
N THR A 164 -21.18 39.66 1.40
CA THR A 164 -21.33 40.02 2.81
C THR A 164 -19.98 40.44 3.39
N LEU A 165 -19.85 41.72 3.75
CA LEU A 165 -18.69 42.30 4.41
C LEU A 165 -19.09 42.76 5.81
N SER A 166 -18.87 41.87 6.79
CA SER A 166 -19.35 42.07 8.15
C SER A 166 -18.33 41.62 9.19
N PRO A 167 -17.40 42.52 9.60
CA PRO A 167 -16.52 42.28 10.73
C PRO A 167 -17.13 42.80 12.06
N PRO A 168 -17.50 41.94 13.03
CA PRO A 168 -17.72 40.48 12.97
C PRO A 168 -19.10 40.08 12.40
N LEU A 169 -19.26 38.79 12.08
CA LEU A 169 -20.50 38.14 11.63
C LEU A 169 -20.79 36.91 12.50
N ARG A 170 -21.94 36.81 13.17
CA ARG A 170 -22.22 35.65 14.02
C ARG A 170 -22.66 34.45 13.17
N ASP A 171 -23.88 34.46 12.67
CA ASP A 171 -24.49 33.34 11.96
C ASP A 171 -24.98 33.75 10.56
N GLN A 172 -24.62 32.99 9.52
CA GLN A 172 -25.04 33.22 8.13
C GLN A 172 -25.69 31.95 7.55
N ASN A 173 -26.92 32.06 7.06
CA ASN A 173 -27.65 30.98 6.39
C ASN A 173 -28.14 31.42 5.01
N THR A 174 -27.76 30.69 3.96
CA THR A 174 -28.22 30.94 2.58
C THR A 174 -28.88 29.68 2.02
N LEU A 175 -30.14 29.82 1.58
CA LEU A 175 -30.92 28.78 0.90
C LEU A 175 -31.37 29.28 -0.48
N SER A 176 -30.97 28.57 -1.53
CA SER A 176 -31.32 28.87 -2.92
C SER A 176 -31.52 27.59 -3.74
N THR A 177 -32.08 27.71 -4.94
CA THR A 177 -31.93 26.68 -5.99
C THR A 177 -30.59 26.87 -6.69
N THR A 178 -30.41 27.99 -7.39
CA THR A 178 -29.16 28.35 -8.04
C THR A 178 -28.56 29.58 -7.36
N LEU A 179 -27.34 29.40 -6.81
CA LEU A 179 -26.47 30.43 -6.25
C LEU A 179 -25.22 30.55 -7.14
N ARG A 180 -25.00 31.72 -7.77
CA ARG A 180 -23.87 31.90 -8.69
C ARG A 180 -22.60 32.27 -7.94
N HIS A 181 -22.60 33.35 -7.16
CA HIS A 181 -21.41 33.78 -6.43
C HIS A 181 -21.78 34.09 -4.97
N GLN A 182 -21.12 33.45 -4.00
CA GLN A 182 -21.23 33.76 -2.58
C GLN A 182 -19.85 34.18 -2.03
N ASN A 183 -19.71 35.45 -1.65
CA ASN A 183 -18.48 35.98 -1.06
C ASN A 183 -18.75 36.47 0.36
N THR A 184 -18.09 35.87 1.34
CA THR A 184 -18.21 36.26 2.77
C THR A 184 -16.86 36.68 3.32
N LEU A 185 -16.77 37.93 3.78
CA LEU A 185 -15.59 38.52 4.42
C LEU A 185 -15.96 39.04 5.82
N SER A 186 -15.29 38.51 6.83
CA SER A 186 -15.51 38.88 8.24
C SER A 186 -14.20 38.80 9.03
N THR A 187 -14.11 39.51 10.16
CA THR A 187 -13.07 39.33 11.19
C THR A 187 -13.40 38.22 12.20
N THR A 188 -14.60 37.64 12.17
CA THR A 188 -15.01 36.49 12.99
C THR A 188 -16.30 35.95 12.41
N LEU A 189 -16.34 34.68 12.00
CA LEU A 189 -17.54 33.98 11.57
C LEU A 189 -17.81 32.78 12.49
N ARG A 190 -18.99 32.70 13.11
CA ARG A 190 -19.31 31.60 14.03
C ARG A 190 -19.90 30.41 13.28
N HIS A 191 -20.95 30.61 12.50
CA HIS A 191 -21.60 29.54 11.74
C HIS A 191 -21.94 30.03 10.33
N GLN A 192 -21.55 29.25 9.32
CA GLN A 192 -21.94 29.46 7.92
C GLN A 192 -22.63 28.18 7.40
N ASN A 193 -23.87 28.30 6.92
CA ASN A 193 -24.60 27.21 6.28
C ASN A 193 -25.08 27.65 4.91
N THR A 194 -24.66 26.95 3.85
CA THR A 194 -25.13 27.19 2.48
C THR A 194 -25.81 25.94 1.94
N LEU A 195 -27.08 26.05 1.54
CA LEU A 195 -27.86 25.00 0.88
C LEU A 195 -28.29 25.48 -0.52
N SER A 196 -27.93 24.69 -1.53
CA SER A 196 -28.21 24.95 -2.94
C SER A 196 -28.61 23.66 -3.68
N THR A 197 -29.14 23.78 -4.90
CA THR A 197 -28.93 22.73 -5.91
C THR A 197 -27.62 23.03 -6.65
N THR A 198 -27.51 24.22 -7.24
CA THR A 198 -26.33 24.66 -7.98
C THR A 198 -25.64 25.81 -7.23
N LEU A 199 -24.44 25.57 -6.72
CA LEU A 199 -23.52 26.60 -6.22
C LEU A 199 -22.31 26.66 -7.15
N ARG A 200 -22.13 27.77 -7.87
CA ARG A 200 -20.98 27.90 -8.75
C ARG A 200 -19.73 28.24 -7.93
N ASP A 201 -19.67 29.41 -7.30
CA ASP A 201 -18.46 29.86 -6.60
C ASP A 201 -18.77 30.29 -5.15
N GLN A 202 -18.10 29.68 -4.17
CA GLN A 202 -18.15 30.04 -2.74
C GLN A 202 -16.76 30.44 -2.24
N ASN A 203 -16.59 31.70 -1.84
CA ASN A 203 -15.36 32.21 -1.23
C ASN A 203 -15.66 32.70 0.19
N THR A 204 -14.96 32.15 1.17
CA THR A 204 -15.10 32.56 2.59
C THR A 204 -13.74 32.91 3.17
N LEU A 205 -13.61 34.17 3.60
CA LEU A 205 -12.44 34.71 4.31
C LEU A 205 -12.89 35.16 5.70
N SER A 206 -12.50 34.41 6.72
CA SER A 206 -13.01 34.59 8.09
C SER A 206 -12.01 34.10 9.14
N PRO A 207 -11.23 34.99 9.79
CA PRO A 207 -10.22 34.62 10.77
C PRO A 207 -10.60 35.11 12.18
N PRO A 208 -11.35 34.35 13.00
CA PRO A 208 -11.63 32.89 12.94
C PRO A 208 -12.91 32.49 12.19
N LEU A 209 -13.04 31.18 11.89
CA LEU A 209 -14.27 30.54 11.39
C LEU A 209 -14.55 29.28 12.22
N ARG A 210 -15.64 29.21 13.01
CA ARG A 210 -15.88 27.98 13.78
C ARG A 210 -16.42 26.84 12.93
N HIS A 211 -17.59 26.99 12.30
CA HIS A 211 -18.24 25.90 11.57
C HIS A 211 -18.71 26.34 10.18
N GLN A 212 -18.41 25.53 9.17
CA GLN A 212 -18.86 25.72 7.79
C GLN A 212 -19.52 24.44 7.28
N ASN A 213 -20.78 24.54 6.86
CA ASN A 213 -21.52 23.45 6.22
C ASN A 213 -21.99 23.90 4.83
N THR A 214 -21.58 23.19 3.78
CA THR A 214 -22.06 23.44 2.40
C THR A 214 -22.74 22.18 1.86
N LEU A 215 -24.01 22.31 1.48
CA LEU A 215 -24.81 21.26 0.83
C LEU A 215 -25.25 21.74 -0.56
N SER A 216 -24.96 20.92 -1.58
CA SER A 216 -25.29 21.18 -2.98
C SER A 216 -25.66 19.89 -3.71
N THR A 217 -26.23 19.98 -4.91
CA THR A 217 -26.02 18.91 -5.91
C THR A 217 -24.73 19.21 -6.66
N THR A 218 -24.57 20.42 -7.20
CA THR A 218 -23.39 20.84 -7.95
C THR A 218 -22.68 21.99 -7.24
N LEU A 219 -21.45 21.77 -6.80
CA LEU A 219 -20.51 22.77 -6.28
C LEU A 219 -19.30 22.87 -7.21
N ARG A 220 -19.11 24.01 -7.88
CA ARG A 220 -17.99 24.15 -8.82
C ARG A 220 -16.69 24.55 -8.13
N HIS A 221 -16.65 25.64 -7.37
CA HIS A 221 -15.42 26.06 -6.68
C HIS A 221 -15.74 26.49 -5.24
N GLN A 222 -15.05 25.88 -4.26
CA GLN A 222 -15.12 26.25 -2.84
C GLN A 222 -13.73 26.63 -2.32
N ASN A 223 -13.55 27.90 -1.96
CA ASN A 223 -12.32 28.42 -1.36
C ASN A 223 -12.59 28.91 0.07
N THR A 224 -11.88 28.36 1.05
CA THR A 224 -12.02 28.75 2.46
C THR A 224 -10.67 29.13 3.05
N LEU A 225 -10.56 30.36 3.54
CA LEU A 225 -9.38 30.94 4.16
C LEU A 225 -9.71 31.44 5.58
N SER A 226 -9.03 30.89 6.57
CA SER A 226 -9.22 31.26 7.98
C SER A 226 -7.90 31.20 8.76
N THR A 227 -7.81 31.88 9.90
CA THR A 227 -6.72 31.66 10.89
C THR A 227 -7.01 30.48 11.82
N THR A 228 -8.26 30.06 11.97
CA THR A 228 -8.68 28.91 12.79
C THR A 228 -9.99 28.40 12.23
N LEU A 229 -9.98 27.20 11.65
CA LEU A 229 -11.19 26.48 11.25
C LEU A 229 -11.42 25.32 12.22
N ARG A 230 -12.59 25.26 12.86
CA ARG A 230 -12.91 24.11 13.71
C ARG A 230 -13.37 22.96 12.81
N ASP A 231 -14.61 23.03 12.34
CA ASP A 231 -15.24 21.90 11.65
C ASP A 231 -15.75 22.34 10.25
N GLN A 232 -15.35 21.62 9.20
CA GLN A 232 -15.79 21.85 7.81
C GLN A 232 -16.48 20.60 7.26
N ASN A 233 -17.73 20.75 6.79
CA ASN A 233 -18.47 19.67 6.14
C ASN A 233 -18.96 20.12 4.75
N THR A 234 -18.55 19.42 3.70
CA THR A 234 -19.05 19.66 2.33
C THR A 234 -19.72 18.39 1.81
N LEU A 235 -21.02 18.50 1.47
CA LEU A 235 -21.82 17.46 0.84
C LEU A 235 -22.28 17.92 -0.55
N SER A 236 -22.02 17.10 -1.56
CA SER A 236 -22.32 17.37 -2.97
C SER A 236 -22.71 16.09 -3.70
N THR A 237 -23.26 16.20 -4.90
CA THR A 237 -23.06 15.13 -5.91
C THR A 237 -21.79 15.43 -6.69
N THR A 238 -21.70 16.60 -7.30
CA THR A 238 -20.52 17.02 -8.07
C THR A 238 -19.82 18.17 -7.38
N LEU A 239 -18.63 17.90 -6.84
CA LEU A 239 -17.65 18.89 -6.40
C LEU A 239 -16.50 18.91 -7.40
N ARG A 240 -16.27 20.05 -8.05
CA ARG A 240 -15.08 20.18 -8.91
C ARG A 240 -13.87 20.47 -8.02
N ASP A 241 -13.69 21.69 -7.53
CA ASP A 241 -12.45 22.08 -6.87
C ASP A 241 -12.71 22.62 -5.43
N GLN A 242 -12.04 22.03 -4.43
CA GLN A 242 -12.12 22.43 -3.01
C GLN A 242 -10.72 22.81 -2.49
N ASN A 243 -10.54 24.07 -2.10
CA ASN A 243 -9.30 24.58 -1.50
C ASN A 243 -9.57 25.09 -0.09
N THR A 244 -8.87 24.54 0.91
CA THR A 244 -9.00 24.94 2.32
C THR A 244 -7.63 25.28 2.91
N LEU A 245 -7.48 26.53 3.34
CA LEU A 245 -6.30 27.05 4.02
C LEU A 245 -6.71 27.54 5.42
N SER A 246 -6.35 26.79 6.45
CA SER A 246 -6.71 27.11 7.84
C SER A 246 -5.68 26.56 8.84
N PRO A 247 -4.87 27.42 9.49
CA PRO A 247 -3.80 27.00 10.39
C PRO A 247 -4.08 27.41 11.86
N PRO A 248 -4.87 26.63 12.64
CA PRO A 248 -5.20 25.21 12.49
C PRO A 248 -6.56 24.89 11.82
N LEU A 249 -6.72 23.60 11.49
CA LEU A 249 -7.97 22.95 11.08
C LEU A 249 -8.24 21.77 12.03
N ARG A 250 -9.42 21.67 12.65
CA ARG A 250 -9.74 20.49 13.48
C ARG A 250 -10.22 19.34 12.60
N ASP A 251 -11.48 19.38 12.17
CA ASP A 251 -12.15 18.24 11.54
C ASP A 251 -12.65 18.62 10.13
N GLN A 252 -12.32 17.82 9.11
CA GLN A 252 -12.73 18.06 7.71
C GLN A 252 -13.40 16.81 7.13
N ASN A 253 -14.65 16.96 6.68
CA ASN A 253 -15.41 15.89 6.04
C ASN A 253 -15.91 16.35 4.66
N THR A 254 -15.51 15.63 3.60
CA THR A 254 -16.02 15.85 2.23
C THR A 254 -16.71 14.59 1.73
N LEU A 255 -17.98 14.73 1.34
CA LEU A 255 -18.81 13.68 0.74
C LEU A 255 -19.32 14.12 -0.64
N SER A 256 -19.07 13.30 -1.65
CA SER A 256 -19.38 13.57 -3.06
C SER A 256 -19.74 12.29 -3.83
N THR A 257 -20.38 12.42 -4.99
CA THR A 257 -20.32 11.34 -6.01
C THR A 257 -19.10 11.54 -6.90
N THR A 258 -18.86 12.77 -7.38
CA THR A 258 -17.62 13.13 -8.08
C THR A 258 -16.91 14.27 -7.35
N LEU A 259 -15.64 14.04 -7.03
CA LEU A 259 -14.70 15.04 -6.53
C LEU A 259 -13.52 15.09 -7.51
N ARG A 260 -13.29 16.25 -8.11
CA ARG A 260 -12.13 16.42 -8.99
C ARG A 260 -10.89 16.66 -8.14
N ASP A 261 -10.72 17.87 -7.63
CA ASP A 261 -9.44 18.34 -7.09
C ASP A 261 -9.63 18.88 -5.65
N GLN A 262 -9.03 18.23 -4.65
CA GLN A 262 -9.10 18.61 -3.22
C GLN A 262 -7.72 18.98 -2.68
N ASN A 263 -7.55 20.24 -2.24
CA ASN A 263 -6.31 20.74 -1.65
C ASN A 263 -6.55 21.25 -0.22
N THR A 264 -5.83 20.70 0.76
CA THR A 264 -5.94 21.11 2.17
C THR A 264 -4.56 21.47 2.73
N LEU A 265 -4.44 22.69 3.24
CA LEU A 265 -3.23 23.24 3.84
C LEU A 265 -3.55 23.74 5.26
N SER A 266 -2.85 23.20 6.25
CA SER A 266 -2.99 23.56 7.66
C SER A 266 -1.65 23.47 8.40
N THR A 267 -1.51 24.17 9.53
CA THR A 267 -0.42 23.93 10.50
C THR A 267 -0.69 22.73 11.39
N THR A 268 -1.96 22.43 11.70
CA THR A 268 -2.35 21.21 12.40
C THR A 268 -3.70 20.76 11.84
N LEU A 269 -3.76 19.54 11.31
CA LEU A 269 -5.01 18.88 10.92
C LEU A 269 -5.25 17.73 11.90
N ARG A 270 -6.44 17.69 12.52
CA ARG A 270 -6.80 16.56 13.37
C ARG A 270 -7.27 15.41 12.49
N ASP A 271 -8.55 15.41 12.13
CA ASP A 271 -9.20 14.25 11.52
C ASP A 271 -9.77 14.64 10.13
N GLN A 272 -9.31 13.99 9.05
CA GLN A 272 -9.71 14.24 7.66
C GLN A 272 -10.38 13.02 7.04
N ASN A 273 -11.62 13.18 6.55
CA ASN A 273 -12.39 12.11 5.89
C ASN A 273 -12.88 12.57 4.51
N THR A 274 -12.45 11.88 3.45
CA THR A 274 -12.95 12.09 2.08
C THR A 274 -13.61 10.81 1.57
N LEU A 275 -14.91 10.89 1.31
CA LEU A 275 -15.71 9.81 0.72
C LEU A 275 -16.27 10.28 -0.63
N SER A 276 -15.86 9.63 -1.72
CA SER A 276 -16.36 9.96 -3.06
C SER A 276 -16.65 8.71 -3.87
N THR A 277 -17.60 8.74 -4.82
CA THR A 277 -17.69 7.65 -5.82
C THR A 277 -16.65 7.79 -6.95
N THR A 278 -15.92 8.91 -7.00
CA THR A 278 -14.75 9.17 -7.88
C THR A 278 -13.94 10.34 -7.33
N LEU A 279 -12.64 10.14 -7.12
CA LEU A 279 -11.71 11.17 -6.67
C LEU A 279 -10.53 11.26 -7.65
N ARG A 280 -10.29 12.43 -8.23
CA ARG A 280 -9.17 12.60 -9.16
C ARG A 280 -7.88 12.92 -8.39
N HIS A 281 -7.77 14.08 -7.76
CA HIS A 281 -6.55 14.54 -7.12
C HIS A 281 -6.80 14.97 -5.67
N GLN A 282 -6.04 14.42 -4.72
CA GLN A 282 -6.09 14.81 -3.29
C GLN A 282 -4.69 15.18 -2.81
N ASN A 283 -4.51 16.43 -2.39
CA ASN A 283 -3.27 16.95 -1.80
C ASN A 283 -3.52 17.45 -0.38
N THR A 284 -2.78 16.92 0.59
CA THR A 284 -2.89 17.33 2.01
C THR A 284 -1.52 17.66 2.59
N LEU A 285 -1.37 18.88 3.10
CA LEU A 285 -0.18 19.37 3.79
C LEU A 285 -0.56 19.83 5.20
N SER A 286 -0.14 19.07 6.21
CA SER A 286 -0.45 19.34 7.62
C SER A 286 0.58 18.75 8.60
N PRO A 287 1.41 19.57 9.27
CA PRO A 287 2.47 19.11 10.17
C PRO A 287 2.16 19.43 11.66
N PRO A 288 1.19 18.75 12.31
CA PRO A 288 0.87 17.33 12.12
C PRO A 288 -0.50 17.04 11.48
N LEU A 289 -0.70 15.77 11.14
CA LEU A 289 -1.95 15.14 10.71
C LEU A 289 -2.28 13.95 11.62
N ARG A 290 -3.42 13.94 12.32
CA ARG A 290 -3.75 12.80 13.19
C ARG A 290 -4.26 11.62 12.36
N ASP A 291 -5.51 11.68 11.91
CA ASP A 291 -6.17 10.56 11.23
C ASP A 291 -6.65 11.00 9.83
N GLN A 292 -6.25 10.28 8.78
CA GLN A 292 -6.66 10.51 7.38
C GLN A 292 -7.34 9.26 6.81
N ASN A 293 -8.59 9.40 6.35
CA ASN A 293 -9.34 8.33 5.70
C ASN A 293 -9.84 8.78 4.31
N THR A 294 -9.44 8.07 3.26
CA THR A 294 -9.92 8.30 1.89
C THR A 294 -10.59 7.04 1.36
N LEU A 295 -11.86 7.16 0.96
CA LEU A 295 -12.65 6.09 0.31
C LEU A 295 -13.13 6.59 -1.06
N SER A 296 -12.56 6.05 -2.14
CA SER A 296 -12.92 6.46 -3.50
C SER A 296 -12.66 5.39 -4.57
N PRO A 297 -13.70 4.78 -5.19
CA PRO A 297 -13.58 3.66 -6.13
C PRO A 297 -12.64 3.85 -7.34
N PRO A 298 -12.53 5.04 -7.96
CA PRO A 298 -11.26 5.44 -8.53
C PRO A 298 -10.67 6.60 -7.72
N LEU A 299 -9.39 6.43 -7.38
CA LEU A 299 -8.50 7.46 -6.85
C LEU A 299 -7.36 7.59 -7.86
N ARG A 300 -7.22 8.73 -8.55
CA ARG A 300 -6.06 8.88 -9.44
C ARG A 300 -4.80 9.11 -8.60
N ASP A 301 -4.67 10.30 -8.03
CA ASP A 301 -3.43 10.76 -7.41
C ASP A 301 -3.67 11.24 -5.97
N GLN A 302 -2.98 10.66 -4.98
CA GLN A 302 -3.03 11.05 -3.55
C GLN A 302 -1.63 11.44 -3.05
N ASN A 303 -1.44 12.69 -2.64
CA ASN A 303 -0.21 13.19 -2.05
C ASN A 303 -0.46 13.69 -0.61
N THR A 304 0.29 13.16 0.35
CA THR A 304 0.21 13.58 1.76
C THR A 304 1.59 13.93 2.30
N LEU A 305 1.73 15.16 2.81
CA LEU A 305 2.93 15.69 3.44
C LEU A 305 2.62 16.11 4.89
N SER A 306 3.35 15.53 5.84
CA SER A 306 3.19 15.81 7.26
C SER A 306 4.53 15.77 7.99
N THR A 307 4.55 16.21 9.25
CA THR A 307 5.56 15.79 10.22
C THR A 307 5.11 14.47 10.83
N THR A 308 4.13 14.52 11.74
CA THR A 308 3.52 13.32 12.34
C THR A 308 2.20 12.98 11.66
N LEU A 309 2.15 11.81 11.03
CA LEU A 309 0.94 11.14 10.51
C LEU A 309 0.64 9.90 11.35
N ARG A 310 -0.47 9.91 12.12
CA ARG A 310 -0.76 8.82 13.07
C ARG A 310 -1.46 7.63 12.40
N HIS A 311 -2.49 7.88 11.61
CA HIS A 311 -3.21 6.84 10.86
C HIS A 311 -3.57 7.34 9.46
N GLN A 312 -3.20 6.58 8.43
CA GLN A 312 -3.62 6.79 7.05
C GLN A 312 -4.31 5.52 6.54
N ASN A 313 -5.57 5.64 6.11
CA ASN A 313 -6.33 4.56 5.48
C ASN A 313 -6.81 5.00 4.10
N THR A 314 -6.38 4.32 3.04
CA THR A 314 -6.83 4.56 1.67
C THR A 314 -7.52 3.30 1.14
N LEU A 315 -8.81 3.41 0.81
CA LEU A 315 -9.62 2.36 0.20
C LEU A 315 -10.13 2.82 -1.18
N SER A 316 -9.81 2.05 -2.22
CA SER A 316 -10.13 2.36 -3.61
C SER A 316 -10.36 1.07 -4.41
N THR A 317 -10.96 1.18 -5.60
CA THR A 317 -11.01 0.11 -6.63
C THR A 317 -10.20 0.46 -7.88
N THR A 318 -9.32 1.47 -7.79
CA THR A 318 -8.20 1.79 -8.69
C THR A 318 -7.41 2.94 -8.05
N LEU A 319 -6.15 2.72 -7.68
CA LEU A 319 -5.25 3.77 -7.18
C LEU A 319 -4.05 3.92 -8.13
N ARG A 320 -3.88 5.08 -8.75
CA ARG A 320 -2.79 5.26 -9.73
C ARG A 320 -1.48 5.66 -9.05
N HIS A 321 -1.45 6.74 -8.29
CA HIS A 321 -0.24 7.21 -7.64
C HIS A 321 -0.52 7.59 -6.17
N GLN A 322 0.19 6.97 -5.21
CA GLN A 322 0.13 7.34 -3.79
C GLN A 322 1.53 7.74 -3.31
N ASN A 323 1.69 9.00 -2.89
CA ASN A 323 2.92 9.51 -2.29
C ASN A 323 2.65 9.97 -0.85
N THR A 324 3.36 9.39 0.11
CA THR A 324 3.29 9.81 1.52
C THR A 324 4.67 10.18 2.03
N LEU A 325 4.84 11.45 2.43
CA LEU A 325 6.06 11.99 3.03
C LEU A 325 5.76 12.43 4.47
N SER A 326 6.55 11.93 5.41
CA SER A 326 6.38 12.13 6.85
C SER A 326 7.73 12.22 7.56
N THR A 327 7.77 12.73 8.79
CA THR A 327 8.83 12.36 9.75
C THR A 327 8.42 11.12 10.54
N THR A 328 7.20 11.07 11.07
CA THR A 328 6.66 9.89 11.75
C THR A 328 5.38 9.41 11.09
N LEU A 329 5.36 8.18 10.59
CA LEU A 329 4.16 7.49 10.09
C LEU A 329 3.88 6.25 10.93
N ARG A 330 2.85 6.30 11.78
CA ARG A 330 2.60 5.22 12.74
C ARG A 330 1.81 4.05 12.13
N HIS A 331 0.82 4.31 11.28
CA HIS A 331 0.07 3.28 10.58
C HIS A 331 -0.35 3.76 9.19
N GLN A 332 -0.08 2.96 8.15
CA GLN A 332 -0.57 3.14 6.79
C GLN A 332 -1.24 1.85 6.31
N ASN A 333 -2.49 1.93 5.88
CA ASN A 333 -3.23 0.84 5.26
C ASN A 333 -3.72 1.30 3.87
N THR A 334 -3.28 0.61 2.82
CA THR A 334 -3.75 0.85 1.45
C THR A 334 -4.42 -0.41 0.91
N LEU A 335 -5.70 -0.31 0.54
CA LEU A 335 -6.47 -1.35 -0.11
C LEU A 335 -6.96 -0.82 -1.47
N SER A 336 -6.35 -1.32 -2.55
CA SER A 336 -6.63 -0.81 -3.91
C SER A 336 -6.25 -1.82 -5.01
N PRO A 337 -7.22 -2.55 -5.57
CA PRO A 337 -7.06 -3.35 -6.79
C PRO A 337 -7.50 -2.56 -8.03
N PRO A 338 -6.62 -2.15 -8.98
CA PRO A 338 -5.15 -2.17 -8.94
C PRO A 338 -4.54 -1.01 -8.15
N LEU A 339 -3.26 -1.14 -7.81
CA LEU A 339 -2.35 -0.05 -7.44
C LEU A 339 -1.24 0.03 -8.49
N ARG A 340 -1.00 1.21 -9.07
CA ARG A 340 0.18 1.38 -9.94
C ARG A 340 1.40 1.64 -9.07
N ASP A 341 1.56 2.84 -8.53
CA ASP A 341 2.81 3.29 -7.93
C ASP A 341 2.58 3.81 -6.49
N GLN A 342 3.27 3.23 -5.50
CA GLN A 342 3.22 3.63 -4.09
C GLN A 342 4.62 4.02 -3.59
N ASN A 343 4.79 5.29 -3.21
CA ASN A 343 6.03 5.79 -2.59
C ASN A 343 5.76 6.24 -1.16
N THR A 344 6.49 5.66 -0.20
CA THR A 344 6.39 6.02 1.22
C THR A 344 7.75 6.40 1.76
N LEU A 345 7.90 7.66 2.17
CA LEU A 345 9.11 8.22 2.76
C LEU A 345 8.79 8.69 4.18
N SER A 346 9.50 8.15 5.17
CA SER A 346 9.36 8.50 6.58
C SER A 346 10.71 8.56 7.27
N THR A 347 10.86 9.31 8.37
CA THR A 347 11.99 9.10 9.28
C THR A 347 11.69 8.01 10.32
N THR A 348 10.44 7.54 10.44
CA THR A 348 10.03 6.43 11.32
C THR A 348 8.68 5.88 10.85
N LEU A 349 8.68 4.68 10.26
CA LEU A 349 7.47 3.97 9.83
C LEU A 349 7.23 2.76 10.74
N ARG A 350 6.10 2.72 11.45
CA ARG A 350 5.83 1.60 12.38
C ARG A 350 5.03 0.47 11.75
N HIS A 351 3.98 0.75 10.97
CA HIS A 351 3.19 -0.31 10.32
C HIS A 351 2.76 0.13 8.93
N GLN A 352 3.01 -0.72 7.92
CA GLN A 352 2.54 -0.54 6.54
C GLN A 352 1.87 -1.82 6.05
N ASN A 353 0.61 -1.75 5.65
CA ASN A 353 -0.12 -2.84 5.01
C ASN A 353 -0.61 -2.39 3.62
N THR A 354 -0.21 -3.09 2.57
CA THR A 354 -0.70 -2.85 1.20
C THR A 354 -1.37 -4.11 0.66
N LEU A 355 -2.66 -4.03 0.36
CA LEU A 355 -3.45 -5.07 -0.32
C LEU A 355 -3.91 -4.56 -1.68
N SER A 356 -3.20 -4.96 -2.72
CA SER A 356 -3.37 -4.38 -4.06
C SER A 356 -3.10 -5.39 -5.17
N PRO A 357 -4.08 -6.22 -5.56
CA PRO A 357 -3.97 -7.06 -6.75
C PRO A 357 -4.45 -6.34 -8.03
N PRO A 358 -3.60 -6.08 -9.04
CA PRO A 358 -2.13 -6.07 -9.03
C PRO A 358 -1.53 -4.77 -8.44
N LEU A 359 -0.23 -4.83 -8.14
CA LEU A 359 0.64 -3.76 -7.63
C LEU A 359 1.86 -3.65 -8.55
N ARG A 360 2.09 -2.50 -9.18
CA ARG A 360 3.24 -2.36 -10.09
C ARG A 360 4.53 -2.07 -9.30
N ASP A 361 4.60 -0.89 -8.70
CA ASP A 361 5.84 -0.31 -8.17
C ASP A 361 5.63 0.13 -6.70
N GLN A 362 6.35 -0.48 -5.75
CA GLN A 362 6.30 -0.12 -4.32
C GLN A 362 7.69 0.28 -3.82
N ASN A 363 7.87 1.55 -3.44
CA ASN A 363 9.10 2.06 -2.83
C ASN A 363 8.83 2.51 -1.39
N THR A 364 9.57 1.96 -0.44
CA THR A 364 9.47 2.32 0.99
C THR A 364 10.85 2.69 1.52
N LEU A 365 11.00 3.92 2.03
CA LEU A 365 12.21 4.43 2.66
C LEU A 365 11.88 4.93 4.08
N SER A 366 12.32 4.17 5.09
CA SER A 366 12.00 4.47 6.50
C SER A 366 13.04 3.93 7.48
N PRO A 367 13.83 4.80 8.15
CA PRO A 367 14.88 4.41 9.08
C PRO A 367 14.56 4.80 10.54
N PRO A 368 13.67 4.07 11.27
CA PRO A 368 13.38 2.64 11.12
C PRO A 368 12.07 2.28 10.42
N LEU A 369 11.96 1.02 10.03
CA LEU A 369 10.74 0.29 9.69
C LEU A 369 10.51 -0.79 10.76
N ARG A 370 9.28 -0.93 11.27
CA ARG A 370 8.94 -2.08 12.13
C ARG A 370 8.30 -3.18 11.30
N ASP A 371 7.03 -3.05 10.92
CA ASP A 371 6.25 -4.14 10.34
C ASP A 371 5.72 -3.75 8.94
N GLN A 372 6.01 -4.56 7.91
CA GLN A 372 5.59 -4.33 6.51
C GLN A 372 4.93 -5.58 5.94
N ASN A 373 3.68 -5.48 5.48
CA ASN A 373 2.94 -6.56 4.82
C ASN A 373 2.45 -6.11 3.44
N THR A 374 2.83 -6.83 2.38
CA THR A 374 2.34 -6.61 1.01
C THR A 374 1.66 -7.86 0.48
N LEU A 375 0.39 -7.74 0.06
CA LEU A 375 -0.40 -8.79 -0.58
C LEU A 375 -0.90 -8.33 -1.96
N SER A 376 -0.58 -9.09 -3.00
CA SER A 376 -0.94 -8.80 -4.39
C SER A 376 -1.23 -10.07 -5.19
N THR A 377 -1.71 -9.93 -6.42
CA THR A 377 -1.55 -10.97 -7.46
C THR A 377 -0.20 -10.79 -8.15
N THR A 378 0.01 -9.67 -8.85
CA THR A 378 1.30 -9.31 -9.43
C THR A 378 1.95 -8.19 -8.65
N LEU A 379 3.19 -8.42 -8.19
CA LEU A 379 4.09 -7.41 -7.66
C LEU A 379 5.31 -7.35 -8.58
N ARG A 380 5.53 -6.21 -9.27
CA ARG A 380 6.54 -6.13 -10.32
C ARG A 380 7.88 -5.56 -9.86
N HIS A 381 7.87 -4.53 -9.01
CA HIS A 381 9.09 -3.93 -8.46
C HIS A 381 8.82 -3.52 -6.99
N GLN A 382 9.53 -4.12 -6.03
CA GLN A 382 9.42 -3.81 -4.59
C GLN A 382 10.78 -3.42 -4.01
N ASN A 383 10.98 -2.13 -3.70
CA ASN A 383 12.20 -1.62 -3.07
C ASN A 383 11.91 -1.19 -1.63
N THR A 384 12.62 -1.78 -0.66
CA THR A 384 12.51 -1.43 0.76
C THR A 384 13.88 -1.06 1.32
N LEU A 385 14.04 0.18 1.76
CA LEU A 385 15.27 0.73 2.34
C LEU A 385 15.00 1.25 3.76
N SER A 386 15.76 0.78 4.73
CA SER A 386 15.59 1.12 6.15
C SER A 386 16.90 0.97 6.92
N THR A 387 17.01 1.57 8.11
CA THR A 387 18.13 1.32 9.05
C THR A 387 17.84 0.15 10.01
N THR A 388 16.57 -0.18 10.22
CA THR A 388 16.14 -1.42 10.85
C THR A 388 14.86 -1.88 10.15
N LEU A 389 14.71 -3.17 9.93
CA LEU A 389 13.44 -3.79 9.51
C LEU A 389 13.18 -4.96 10.44
N ARG A 390 12.06 -4.92 11.15
CA ARG A 390 11.71 -5.98 12.09
C ARG A 390 11.05 -7.13 11.34
N ASP A 391 9.83 -6.95 10.85
CA ASP A 391 9.01 -8.05 10.34
C ASP A 391 8.53 -7.68 8.91
N GLN A 392 8.98 -8.39 7.86
CA GLN A 392 8.59 -8.17 6.45
C GLN A 392 7.91 -9.41 5.86
N ASN A 393 6.68 -9.26 5.36
CA ASN A 393 5.93 -10.33 4.70
C ASN A 393 5.45 -9.89 3.30
N THR A 394 5.90 -10.58 2.25
CA THR A 394 5.41 -10.41 0.88
C THR A 394 4.71 -11.67 0.40
N LEU A 395 3.43 -11.55 0.02
CA LEU A 395 2.62 -12.62 -0.57
C LEU A 395 2.10 -12.20 -1.96
N SER A 396 2.42 -12.98 -3.00
CA SER A 396 1.90 -12.74 -4.35
C SER A 396 1.60 -14.02 -5.14
N THR A 397 1.01 -13.92 -6.33
CA THR A 397 1.09 -15.01 -7.33
C THR A 397 2.35 -14.84 -8.17
N THR A 398 2.67 -13.62 -8.57
CA THR A 398 3.83 -13.28 -9.40
C THR A 398 4.64 -12.19 -8.73
N LEU A 399 5.86 -12.50 -8.29
CA LEU A 399 6.83 -11.54 -7.77
C LEU A 399 7.98 -11.36 -8.78
N ARG A 400 8.32 -10.11 -9.06
CA ARG A 400 9.56 -9.73 -9.76
C ARG A 400 10.26 -8.63 -8.96
N ASP A 401 11.59 -8.59 -9.08
CA ASP A 401 12.45 -7.49 -8.63
C ASP A 401 12.16 -7.03 -7.18
N GLN A 402 12.36 -7.92 -6.21
CA GLN A 402 12.27 -7.60 -4.77
C GLN A 402 13.67 -7.23 -4.24
N ASN A 403 13.89 -5.96 -3.93
CA ASN A 403 15.13 -5.47 -3.32
C ASN A 403 14.87 -5.00 -1.88
N THR A 404 15.55 -5.61 -0.91
CA THR A 404 15.47 -5.22 0.50
C THR A 404 16.86 -4.89 1.04
N LEU A 405 17.05 -3.64 1.47
CA LEU A 405 18.27 -3.16 2.13
C LEU A 405 17.89 -2.69 3.55
N SER A 406 18.30 -3.45 4.55
CA SER A 406 18.04 -3.12 5.96
C SER A 406 19.09 -3.68 6.92
N PRO A 407 19.94 -2.85 7.54
CA PRO A 407 21.01 -3.28 8.42
C PRO A 407 20.79 -2.84 9.89
N PRO A 408 20.03 -3.59 10.73
CA PRO A 408 19.66 -5.01 10.63
C PRO A 408 18.25 -5.34 10.08
N LEU A 409 18.09 -6.57 9.61
CA LEU A 409 16.81 -7.20 9.23
C LEU A 409 16.55 -8.39 10.16
N ARG A 410 15.36 -8.48 10.77
CA ARG A 410 15.05 -9.57 11.69
C ARG A 410 14.34 -10.72 10.97
N ASP A 411 13.06 -10.60 10.65
CA ASP A 411 12.21 -11.67 10.14
C ASP A 411 11.72 -11.31 8.71
N GLN A 412 12.07 -12.11 7.69
CA GLN A 412 11.66 -11.89 6.29
C GLN A 412 10.99 -13.15 5.71
N ASN A 413 9.72 -13.03 5.29
CA ASN A 413 8.97 -14.10 4.63
C ASN A 413 8.49 -13.67 3.24
N THR A 414 8.90 -14.39 2.19
CA THR A 414 8.41 -14.21 0.82
C THR A 414 7.73 -15.50 0.35
N LEU A 415 6.42 -15.42 0.04
CA LEU A 415 5.63 -16.51 -0.52
C LEU A 415 5.05 -16.08 -1.88
N SER A 416 5.38 -16.80 -2.94
CA SER A 416 4.85 -16.48 -4.28
C SER A 416 4.66 -17.71 -5.16
N THR A 417 3.68 -17.72 -6.06
CA THR A 417 3.54 -18.85 -7.02
C THR A 417 4.59 -18.83 -8.12
N THR A 418 5.27 -17.69 -8.32
CA THR A 418 6.49 -17.51 -9.13
C THR A 418 7.30 -16.34 -8.56
N LEU A 419 8.63 -16.48 -8.51
CA LEU A 419 9.56 -15.43 -8.08
C LEU A 419 10.69 -15.30 -9.10
N ARG A 420 11.02 -14.05 -9.42
CA ARG A 420 12.18 -13.68 -10.21
C ARG A 420 12.91 -12.51 -9.57
N ASP A 421 14.23 -12.58 -9.43
CA ASP A 421 15.09 -11.50 -8.96
C ASP A 421 14.74 -11.03 -7.52
N GLN A 422 15.23 -11.76 -6.49
CA GLN A 422 15.16 -11.37 -5.07
C GLN A 422 16.57 -11.05 -4.53
N ASN A 423 16.79 -9.80 -4.13
CA ASN A 423 18.04 -9.31 -3.53
C ASN A 423 17.80 -8.83 -2.10
N THR A 424 18.53 -9.41 -1.14
CA THR A 424 18.48 -9.00 0.28
C THR A 424 19.89 -8.64 0.77
N LEU A 425 20.04 -7.43 1.32
CA LEU A 425 21.29 -6.90 1.87
C LEU A 425 21.07 -6.40 3.31
N SER A 426 21.83 -6.95 4.25
CA SER A 426 21.77 -6.60 5.67
C SER A 426 23.14 -6.65 6.34
N THR A 427 23.27 -6.04 7.51
CA THR A 427 24.38 -6.29 8.46
C THR A 427 24.09 -7.42 9.43
N THR A 428 22.82 -7.76 9.67
CA THR A 428 22.45 -8.98 10.42
C THR A 428 21.10 -9.44 9.87
N LEU A 429 21.00 -10.66 9.37
CA LEU A 429 19.72 -11.29 9.01
C LEU A 429 19.46 -12.45 9.97
N ARG A 430 18.31 -12.43 10.65
CA ARG A 430 18.00 -13.47 11.63
C ARG A 430 17.29 -14.65 10.97
N ASP A 431 16.05 -14.45 10.55
CA ASP A 431 15.16 -15.50 10.05
C ASP A 431 14.69 -15.13 8.62
N GLN A 432 15.07 -15.91 7.59
CA GLN A 432 14.63 -15.71 6.19
C GLN A 432 13.94 -16.96 5.63
N ASN A 433 12.71 -16.82 5.14
CA ASN A 433 11.95 -17.90 4.50
C ASN A 433 11.46 -17.48 3.11
N THR A 434 11.92 -18.16 2.05
CA THR A 434 11.40 -17.99 0.68
C THR A 434 10.74 -19.28 0.19
N LEU A 435 9.45 -19.20 -0.15
CA LEU A 435 8.68 -20.28 -0.78
C LEU A 435 8.20 -19.83 -2.16
N SER A 436 8.79 -20.39 -3.23
CA SER A 436 8.36 -20.11 -4.60
C SER A 436 8.58 -21.26 -5.59
N PRO A 437 7.53 -21.79 -6.26
CA PRO A 437 7.62 -22.90 -7.20
C PRO A 437 8.69 -22.76 -8.29
N PRO A 438 8.69 -21.82 -9.26
CA PRO A 438 9.93 -21.36 -9.84
C PRO A 438 10.48 -20.23 -8.98
N LEU A 439 11.75 -20.37 -8.59
CA LEU A 439 12.57 -19.32 -7.98
C LEU A 439 13.79 -19.11 -8.88
N ARG A 440 13.94 -17.90 -9.40
CA ARG A 440 15.06 -17.55 -10.28
C ARG A 440 15.77 -16.32 -9.73
N ASP A 441 17.09 -16.40 -9.60
CA ASP A 441 17.98 -15.33 -9.16
C ASP A 441 17.67 -14.85 -7.71
N GLN A 442 18.16 -15.59 -6.71
CA GLN A 442 18.11 -15.23 -5.28
C GLN A 442 19.52 -14.87 -4.76
N ASN A 443 19.71 -13.64 -4.31
CA ASN A 443 20.97 -13.16 -3.71
C ASN A 443 20.72 -12.67 -2.27
N THR A 444 21.43 -13.23 -1.28
CA THR A 444 21.33 -12.80 0.13
C THR A 444 22.71 -12.55 0.71
N LEU A 445 23.04 -11.27 0.93
CA LEU A 445 24.30 -10.81 1.52
C LEU A 445 24.04 -10.31 2.95
N SER A 446 24.47 -11.06 3.97
CA SER A 446 24.14 -10.79 5.38
C SER A 446 25.18 -11.37 6.37
N PRO A 447 26.05 -10.54 6.97
CA PRO A 447 27.12 -11.01 7.86
C PRO A 447 26.91 -10.56 9.33
N PRO A 448 26.17 -11.29 10.19
CA PRO A 448 25.73 -12.70 10.08
C PRO A 448 24.37 -12.95 9.41
N LEU A 449 24.14 -14.23 9.09
CA LEU A 449 22.84 -14.85 8.79
C LEU A 449 22.62 -16.04 9.74
N ARG A 450 21.49 -16.12 10.45
CA ARG A 450 21.28 -17.10 11.54
C ARG A 450 20.44 -18.33 11.17
N ASP A 451 19.41 -18.15 10.35
CA ASP A 451 18.46 -19.19 9.95
C ASP A 451 17.89 -18.84 8.54
N GLN A 452 18.10 -19.69 7.52
CA GLN A 452 17.64 -19.48 6.13
C GLN A 452 16.96 -20.73 5.55
N ASN A 453 15.71 -20.60 5.09
CA ASN A 453 14.96 -21.68 4.44
C ASN A 453 14.48 -21.25 3.04
N THR A 454 14.91 -21.98 2.00
CA THR A 454 14.42 -21.81 0.62
C THR A 454 13.73 -23.08 0.15
N LEU A 455 12.43 -22.99 -0.16
CA LEU A 455 11.62 -24.09 -0.71
C LEU A 455 11.11 -23.73 -2.11
N SER A 456 11.41 -24.58 -3.08
CA SER A 456 11.10 -24.36 -4.49
C SER A 456 10.75 -25.66 -5.23
N THR A 457 10.10 -25.54 -6.38
CA THR A 457 9.96 -26.64 -7.36
C THR A 457 10.99 -26.53 -8.49
N THR A 458 11.73 -25.42 -8.59
CA THR A 458 12.83 -25.18 -9.54
C THR A 458 13.59 -23.92 -9.11
N LEU A 459 14.83 -24.10 -8.64
CA LEU A 459 15.71 -23.03 -8.22
C LEU A 459 16.89 -22.91 -9.19
N ARG A 460 17.06 -21.71 -9.75
CA ARG A 460 18.21 -21.32 -10.56
C ARG A 460 18.88 -20.10 -9.96
N HIS A 461 20.19 -20.19 -9.74
CA HIS A 461 21.05 -19.14 -9.21
C HIS A 461 20.66 -18.72 -7.77
N GLN A 462 21.27 -19.38 -6.78
CA GLN A 462 21.19 -18.99 -5.37
C GLN A 462 22.60 -18.60 -4.88
N ASN A 463 22.82 -17.32 -4.55
CA ASN A 463 24.09 -16.84 -3.99
C ASN A 463 23.89 -16.36 -2.55
N THR A 464 24.59 -16.96 -1.60
CA THR A 464 24.52 -16.59 -0.17
C THR A 464 25.92 -16.33 0.40
N PRO A 465 26.48 -15.12 0.24
CA PRO A 465 27.66 -14.69 0.99
C PRO A 465 27.21 -14.15 2.36
N SER A 466 27.50 -14.89 3.43
CA SER A 466 27.05 -14.58 4.78
C SER A 466 28.06 -15.06 5.84
N PRO A 467 29.11 -14.28 6.14
CA PRO A 467 30.04 -14.57 7.23
C PRO A 467 29.60 -13.98 8.59
N PRO A 468 29.28 -14.76 9.63
CA PRO A 468 29.01 -16.21 9.65
C PRO A 468 27.58 -16.58 9.20
N LEU A 469 27.38 -17.85 8.84
CA LEU A 469 26.09 -18.43 8.42
C LEU A 469 25.76 -19.65 9.29
N ARG A 470 24.53 -19.70 9.76
CA ARG A 470 23.98 -20.81 10.53
C ARG A 470 22.64 -21.26 9.92
N ASP A 471 22.32 -22.54 10.09
CA ASP A 471 21.06 -23.21 9.75
C ASP A 471 20.52 -22.83 8.35
N GLN A 472 21.17 -23.33 7.29
CA GLN A 472 20.74 -23.12 5.90
C GLN A 472 20.08 -24.39 5.34
N ASN A 473 18.81 -24.30 4.94
CA ASN A 473 18.06 -25.40 4.32
C ASN A 473 17.56 -24.99 2.92
N THR A 474 18.00 -25.70 1.87
CA THR A 474 17.47 -25.53 0.50
C THR A 474 16.81 -26.83 0.02
N LEU A 475 15.52 -26.76 -0.33
CA LEU A 475 14.75 -27.85 -0.94
C LEU A 475 14.26 -27.43 -2.33
N SER A 476 14.82 -28.03 -3.39
CA SER A 476 14.40 -27.77 -4.77
C SER A 476 14.69 -28.94 -5.74
N PRO A 477 13.66 -29.59 -6.34
CA PRO A 477 13.84 -30.77 -7.18
C PRO A 477 14.83 -30.61 -8.36
N PRO A 478 14.75 -29.62 -9.26
CA PRO A 478 15.95 -29.08 -9.89
C PRO A 478 16.52 -27.92 -9.09
N LEU A 479 17.80 -28.01 -8.75
CA LEU A 479 18.60 -26.94 -8.18
C LEU A 479 19.84 -26.74 -9.04
N ARG A 480 20.00 -25.53 -9.59
CA ARG A 480 21.15 -25.18 -10.41
C ARG A 480 21.85 -23.92 -9.92
N ASP A 481 23.19 -23.97 -9.90
CA ASP A 481 24.06 -22.84 -9.58
C ASP A 481 23.84 -22.34 -8.13
N GLN A 482 24.20 -23.16 -7.12
CA GLN A 482 24.15 -22.81 -5.69
C GLN A 482 25.54 -22.43 -5.19
N ASN A 483 25.77 -21.16 -4.80
CA ASN A 483 27.03 -20.68 -4.25
C ASN A 483 26.85 -20.19 -2.82
N THR A 484 27.58 -20.78 -1.87
CA THR A 484 27.57 -20.38 -0.44
C THR A 484 28.97 -19.98 0.01
N LEU A 485 29.09 -18.80 0.63
CA LEU A 485 30.35 -18.23 1.10
C LEU A 485 30.21 -17.73 2.54
N SER A 486 31.01 -18.24 3.48
CA SER A 486 30.94 -17.83 4.89
C SER A 486 32.29 -17.91 5.61
N THR A 487 32.46 -17.24 6.75
CA THR A 487 33.59 -17.52 7.66
C THR A 487 33.32 -18.77 8.48
N THR A 488 32.16 -18.87 9.13
CA THR A 488 31.74 -20.08 9.81
C THR A 488 30.38 -20.49 9.29
N LEU A 489 30.31 -21.66 8.64
CA LEU A 489 29.08 -22.28 8.18
C LEU A 489 28.74 -23.46 9.11
N ARG A 490 27.55 -23.41 9.69
CA ARG A 490 27.03 -24.45 10.55
C ARG A 490 25.66 -24.90 10.07
N ASP A 491 25.46 -26.22 10.03
CA ASP A 491 24.18 -26.88 9.69
C ASP A 491 23.65 -26.45 8.29
N GLN A 492 24.29 -26.94 7.22
CA GLN A 492 23.84 -26.77 5.83
C GLN A 492 23.17 -28.05 5.30
N ASN A 493 21.92 -27.97 4.85
CA ASN A 493 21.17 -29.09 4.26
C ASN A 493 20.63 -28.72 2.87
N THR A 494 21.02 -29.47 1.84
CA THR A 494 20.49 -29.34 0.48
C THR A 494 19.79 -30.63 0.05
N LEU A 495 18.49 -30.53 -0.28
CA LEU A 495 17.68 -31.63 -0.81
C LEU A 495 17.16 -31.30 -2.22
N SER A 496 17.41 -32.20 -3.17
CA SER A 496 17.08 -32.03 -4.59
C SER A 496 16.71 -33.36 -5.25
N THR A 497 16.40 -33.36 -6.54
CA THR A 497 16.52 -34.55 -7.41
C THR A 497 17.68 -34.35 -8.37
N THR A 498 17.75 -33.19 -9.04
CA THR A 498 18.85 -32.80 -9.93
C THR A 498 19.57 -31.58 -9.38
N LEU A 499 20.65 -31.81 -8.63
CA LEU A 499 21.56 -30.77 -8.14
C LEU A 499 22.74 -30.66 -9.09
N ARG A 500 22.94 -29.47 -9.66
CA ARG A 500 24.03 -29.17 -10.57
C ARG A 500 24.73 -27.86 -10.20
N ASP A 501 26.06 -27.87 -10.23
CA ASP A 501 26.91 -26.70 -9.99
C ASP A 501 26.72 -26.17 -8.53
N GLN A 502 27.15 -26.96 -7.52
CA GLN A 502 27.13 -26.59 -6.08
C GLN A 502 28.52 -26.21 -5.57
N ASN A 503 28.73 -24.97 -5.12
CA ASN A 503 29.99 -24.50 -4.55
C ASN A 503 29.80 -24.01 -3.10
N THR A 504 30.57 -24.57 -2.17
CA THR A 504 30.59 -24.16 -0.76
C THR A 504 32.00 -23.80 -0.33
N LEU A 505 32.21 -22.54 0.07
CA LEU A 505 33.49 -22.00 0.53
C LEU A 505 33.32 -21.47 1.95
N SER A 506 34.04 -22.04 2.93
CA SER A 506 34.01 -21.51 4.30
C SER A 506 35.32 -21.66 5.08
N THR A 507 35.63 -20.77 6.02
CA THR A 507 36.83 -20.95 6.87
C THR A 507 36.62 -21.97 8.00
N THR A 508 35.37 -22.31 8.34
CA THR A 508 35.01 -23.50 9.13
C THR A 508 33.66 -24.01 8.64
N LEU A 509 33.51 -25.30 8.39
CA LEU A 509 32.23 -25.93 8.06
C LEU A 509 31.97 -27.06 9.04
N ARG A 510 30.87 -26.98 9.80
CA ARG A 510 30.59 -27.93 10.87
C ARG A 510 29.84 -29.17 10.40
N ASP A 511 28.72 -28.97 9.71
CA ASP A 511 27.79 -30.04 9.36
C ASP A 511 27.22 -29.71 7.96
N GLN A 512 27.45 -30.58 6.97
CA GLN A 512 26.95 -30.43 5.59
C GLN A 512 26.29 -31.72 5.10
N ASN A 513 25.02 -31.65 4.71
CA ASN A 513 24.26 -32.78 4.18
C ASN A 513 23.70 -32.46 2.78
N THR A 514 24.10 -33.22 1.77
CA THR A 514 23.56 -33.13 0.40
C THR A 514 22.84 -34.42 0.04
N LEU A 515 21.55 -34.33 -0.28
CA LEU A 515 20.73 -35.43 -0.77
C LEU A 515 20.14 -35.08 -2.15
N SER A 516 20.41 -35.89 -3.17
CA SER A 516 19.83 -35.76 -4.51
C SER A 516 19.52 -37.14 -5.14
N THR A 517 19.01 -37.17 -6.37
CA THR A 517 19.14 -38.38 -7.21
C THR A 517 20.37 -38.23 -8.09
N THR A 518 20.46 -37.18 -8.90
CA THR A 518 21.70 -36.79 -9.58
C THR A 518 22.37 -35.62 -8.86
N LEU A 519 23.62 -35.81 -8.44
CA LEU A 519 24.54 -34.75 -8.07
C LEU A 519 25.59 -34.60 -9.17
N ARG A 520 25.78 -33.38 -9.66
CA ARG A 520 26.79 -33.06 -10.64
C ARG A 520 27.55 -31.79 -10.27
N ASP A 521 28.87 -31.87 -10.29
CA ASP A 521 29.78 -30.74 -10.07
C ASP A 521 29.58 -30.11 -8.66
N GLN A 522 30.00 -30.84 -7.61
CA GLN A 522 30.02 -30.39 -6.20
C GLN A 522 31.45 -30.03 -5.77
N ASN A 523 31.68 -28.78 -5.34
CA ASN A 523 32.96 -28.33 -4.80
C ASN A 523 32.79 -27.82 -3.35
N THR A 524 33.55 -28.38 -2.42
CA THR A 524 33.59 -27.94 -1.02
C THR A 524 35.02 -27.60 -0.60
N LEU A 525 35.22 -26.36 -0.16
CA LEU A 525 36.50 -25.85 0.34
C LEU A 525 36.30 -25.32 1.76
N SER A 526 36.77 -26.07 2.77
CA SER A 526 36.70 -25.62 4.16
C SER A 526 37.77 -26.16 5.10
N PRO A 527 38.70 -25.33 5.60
CA PRO A 527 39.76 -25.75 6.52
C PRO A 527 39.57 -25.18 7.95
N PRO A 528 38.93 -25.87 8.91
CA PRO A 528 38.45 -27.26 8.92
C PRO A 528 37.03 -27.49 8.38
N LEU A 529 36.78 -28.74 7.97
CA LEU A 529 35.46 -29.35 7.79
C LEU A 529 35.29 -30.42 8.87
N ARG A 530 34.18 -30.40 9.63
CA ARG A 530 33.91 -31.43 10.64
C ARG A 530 33.18 -32.60 9.97
N ASP A 531 31.89 -32.51 9.71
CA ASP A 531 31.09 -33.65 9.26
C ASP A 531 30.40 -33.38 7.91
N GLN A 532 30.59 -34.27 6.93
CA GLN A 532 30.04 -34.14 5.56
C GLN A 532 29.37 -35.44 5.10
N ASN A 533 28.11 -35.38 4.70
CA ASN A 533 27.34 -36.52 4.18
C ASN A 533 26.77 -36.20 2.80
N THR A 534 27.10 -37.02 1.80
CA THR A 534 26.54 -36.92 0.44
C THR A 534 25.85 -38.23 0.06
N LEU A 535 24.54 -38.17 -0.22
CA LEU A 535 23.72 -39.29 -0.68
C LEU A 535 23.10 -38.97 -2.05
N SER A 536 23.33 -39.82 -3.05
CA SER A 536 22.77 -39.64 -4.40
C SER A 536 22.62 -40.96 -5.16
N THR A 537 21.76 -41.08 -6.16
CA THR A 537 21.81 -42.25 -7.06
C THR A 537 22.99 -42.14 -8.02
N THR A 538 23.28 -40.94 -8.54
CA THR A 538 24.42 -40.67 -9.41
C THR A 538 25.20 -39.46 -8.92
N LEU A 539 26.44 -39.71 -8.50
CA LEU A 539 27.40 -38.68 -8.15
C LEU A 539 28.42 -38.53 -9.28
N ARG A 540 28.56 -37.32 -9.80
CA ARG A 540 29.57 -36.99 -10.82
C ARG A 540 30.33 -35.72 -10.43
N HIS A 541 31.65 -35.84 -10.29
CA HIS A 541 32.58 -34.77 -9.93
C HIS A 541 32.29 -34.17 -8.55
N GLN A 542 32.88 -34.77 -7.50
CA GLN A 542 32.89 -34.22 -6.13
C GLN A 542 34.33 -33.90 -5.72
N ASN A 543 34.61 -32.62 -5.43
CA ASN A 543 35.91 -32.16 -4.94
C ASN A 543 35.76 -31.62 -3.51
N THR A 544 36.55 -32.16 -2.58
CA THR A 544 36.57 -31.73 -1.18
C THR A 544 38.00 -31.39 -0.77
N LEU A 545 38.27 -30.11 -0.47
CA LEU A 545 39.55 -29.61 0.02
C LEU A 545 39.37 -29.06 1.43
N SER A 546 39.86 -29.78 2.44
CA SER A 546 39.49 -29.50 3.83
C SER A 546 40.51 -29.99 4.86
N PRO A 547 41.61 -29.28 5.11
CA PRO A 547 42.51 -29.55 6.25
C PRO A 547 42.02 -28.93 7.58
N PRO A 548 41.80 -29.71 8.66
CA PRO A 548 41.42 -31.13 8.69
C PRO A 548 39.98 -31.40 8.25
N LEU A 549 39.70 -32.66 7.91
CA LEU A 549 38.37 -33.25 7.71
C LEU A 549 38.14 -34.29 8.80
N ARG A 550 37.03 -34.20 9.53
CA ARG A 550 36.70 -35.19 10.56
C ARG A 550 36.03 -36.42 9.93
N ASP A 551 34.72 -36.36 9.67
CA ASP A 551 33.94 -37.53 9.26
C ASP A 551 33.29 -37.27 7.87
N GLN A 552 33.62 -38.07 6.86
CA GLN A 552 33.08 -37.95 5.49
C GLN A 552 32.38 -39.24 5.05
N ASN A 553 31.10 -39.15 4.66
CA ASN A 553 30.33 -40.29 4.16
C ASN A 553 29.75 -40.00 2.76
N THR A 554 30.13 -40.79 1.77
CA THR A 554 29.57 -40.74 0.40
C THR A 554 28.87 -42.06 0.08
N LEU A 555 27.55 -42.01 -0.14
CA LEU A 555 26.74 -43.16 -0.54
C LEU A 555 26.11 -42.88 -1.90
N SER A 556 26.37 -43.74 -2.90
CA SER A 556 25.68 -43.66 -4.18
C SER A 556 25.48 -44.98 -4.91
N THR A 557 24.56 -45.00 -5.88
CA THR A 557 24.39 -46.16 -6.78
C THR A 557 25.33 -46.13 -7.99
N THR A 558 25.96 -44.97 -8.25
CA THR A 558 26.99 -44.76 -9.27
C THR A 558 27.87 -43.59 -8.84
N LEU A 559 29.20 -43.77 -8.82
CA LEU A 559 30.15 -42.71 -8.51
C LEU A 559 31.17 -42.53 -9.63
N ARG A 560 31.27 -41.29 -10.10
CA ARG A 560 32.25 -40.86 -11.10
C ARG A 560 33.03 -39.66 -10.59
N ASP A 561 34.29 -39.90 -10.26
CA ASP A 561 35.34 -38.91 -10.04
C ASP A 561 35.15 -38.16 -8.68
N GLN A 562 35.69 -38.74 -7.59
CA GLN A 562 35.73 -38.16 -6.23
C GLN A 562 37.18 -37.81 -5.83
N ASN A 563 37.45 -36.54 -5.54
CA ASN A 563 38.75 -36.05 -5.08
C ASN A 563 38.64 -35.49 -3.66
N THR A 564 39.45 -36.01 -2.73
CA THR A 564 39.50 -35.57 -1.33
C THR A 564 40.93 -35.23 -0.93
N LEU A 565 41.19 -33.94 -0.63
CA LEU A 565 42.48 -33.45 -0.14
C LEU A 565 42.29 -32.90 1.28
N SER A 566 42.76 -33.65 2.26
CA SER A 566 42.56 -33.31 3.67
C SER A 566 43.68 -33.84 4.58
N PRO A 567 44.70 -33.02 4.87
CA PRO A 567 45.65 -33.29 5.93
C PRO A 567 45.24 -32.65 7.28
N PRO A 568 45.00 -33.43 8.36
CA PRO A 568 44.64 -34.85 8.41
C PRO A 568 43.14 -35.12 8.13
N LEU A 569 42.82 -36.37 7.76
CA LEU A 569 41.47 -36.90 7.55
C LEU A 569 41.20 -37.98 8.61
N ARG A 570 40.08 -37.92 9.32
CA ARG A 570 39.79 -38.91 10.38
C ARG A 570 39.07 -40.14 9.80
N ASP A 571 37.77 -40.07 9.55
CA ASP A 571 36.96 -41.24 9.13
C ASP A 571 36.36 -40.97 7.72
N GLN A 572 36.61 -41.85 6.75
CA GLN A 572 36.06 -41.76 5.38
C GLN A 572 35.34 -43.07 4.98
N ASN A 573 34.06 -42.96 4.60
CA ASN A 573 33.26 -44.10 4.12
C ASN A 573 32.69 -43.82 2.72
N THR A 574 33.02 -44.66 1.74
CA THR A 574 32.47 -44.60 0.38
C THR A 574 31.77 -45.93 0.03
N LEU A 575 30.49 -45.87 -0.32
CA LEU A 575 29.72 -47.02 -0.79
C LEU A 575 29.13 -46.70 -2.18
N SER A 576 29.68 -47.34 -3.21
CA SER A 576 29.34 -47.08 -4.62
C SER A 576 29.58 -48.32 -5.50
N PRO A 577 28.54 -49.05 -5.94
CA PRO A 577 28.72 -50.34 -6.62
C PRO A 577 29.54 -50.27 -7.92
N PRO A 578 29.35 -49.27 -8.82
CA PRO A 578 30.40 -48.81 -9.70
C PRO A 578 31.01 -47.51 -9.17
N LEU A 579 32.29 -47.59 -8.83
CA LEU A 579 33.15 -46.51 -8.39
C LEU A 579 34.28 -46.37 -9.41
N ARG A 580 34.27 -45.27 -10.17
CA ARG A 580 35.18 -45.09 -11.31
C ARG A 580 36.56 -44.61 -10.84
N ASP A 581 36.69 -43.33 -10.53
CA ASP A 581 37.95 -42.67 -10.19
C ASP A 581 37.83 -42.11 -8.75
N GLN A 582 38.66 -42.56 -7.80
CA GLN A 582 38.75 -42.00 -6.43
C GLN A 582 40.19 -41.62 -6.06
N ASN A 583 40.40 -40.38 -5.63
CA ASN A 583 41.70 -39.90 -5.14
C ASN A 583 41.57 -39.34 -3.71
N THR A 584 42.30 -39.92 -2.76
CA THR A 584 42.40 -39.41 -1.37
C THR A 584 43.86 -39.10 -1.03
N LEU A 585 44.15 -37.85 -0.64
CA LEU A 585 45.47 -37.39 -0.20
C LEU A 585 45.38 -36.75 1.19
N SER A 586 46.13 -37.31 2.15
CA SER A 586 46.19 -36.86 3.54
C SER A 586 47.59 -37.02 4.13
N THR A 587 47.87 -36.31 5.23
CA THR A 587 49.04 -36.58 6.09
C THR A 587 48.76 -37.62 7.17
N THR A 588 47.51 -37.97 7.44
CA THR A 588 47.10 -39.02 8.38
C THR A 588 45.66 -39.41 8.10
N LEU A 589 45.41 -40.69 7.87
CA LEU A 589 44.07 -41.26 7.66
C LEU A 589 43.78 -42.29 8.75
N ARG A 590 42.68 -42.13 9.50
CA ARG A 590 42.39 -43.04 10.63
C ARG A 590 41.63 -44.28 10.16
N HIS A 591 40.45 -44.11 9.60
CA HIS A 591 39.60 -45.22 9.17
C HIS A 591 39.07 -44.95 7.75
N GLN A 592 39.34 -45.86 6.82
CA GLN A 592 38.81 -45.79 5.45
C GLN A 592 38.06 -47.08 5.09
N ASN A 593 36.80 -46.95 4.69
CA ASN A 593 36.01 -48.07 4.19
C ASN A 593 35.49 -47.76 2.77
N THR A 594 35.91 -48.55 1.79
CA THR A 594 35.41 -48.46 0.40
C THR A 594 34.70 -49.78 0.04
N LEU A 595 33.40 -49.72 -0.26
CA LEU A 595 32.59 -50.86 -0.69
C LEU A 595 32.03 -50.63 -2.10
N SER A 596 32.42 -51.53 -3.02
CA SER A 596 32.12 -51.47 -4.45
C SER A 596 31.82 -52.86 -5.01
N THR A 597 31.44 -52.93 -6.28
CA THR A 597 31.40 -54.16 -7.10
C THR A 597 32.34 -54.07 -8.31
N THR A 598 32.58 -52.85 -8.80
CA THR A 598 33.56 -52.53 -9.82
C THR A 598 34.33 -51.28 -9.38
N LEU A 599 35.58 -51.46 -8.96
CA LEU A 599 36.53 -50.37 -8.74
C LEU A 599 37.45 -50.29 -9.95
N ARG A 600 37.64 -49.09 -10.52
CA ARG A 600 38.43 -48.93 -11.75
C ARG A 600 39.81 -48.33 -11.51
N ASP A 601 39.88 -47.17 -10.85
CA ASP A 601 41.10 -46.41 -10.62
C ASP A 601 41.04 -45.75 -9.21
N GLN A 602 41.77 -46.27 -8.21
CA GLN A 602 41.83 -45.69 -6.85
C GLN A 602 43.28 -45.35 -6.45
N ASN A 603 43.51 -44.10 -6.03
CA ASN A 603 44.79 -43.62 -5.50
C ASN A 603 44.64 -43.14 -4.05
N THR A 604 45.41 -43.69 -3.13
CA THR A 604 45.40 -43.29 -1.71
C THR A 604 46.84 -43.04 -1.22
N LEU A 605 47.07 -41.84 -0.68
CA LEU A 605 48.38 -41.39 -0.20
C LEU A 605 48.24 -40.89 1.25
N SER A 606 48.77 -41.64 2.22
CA SER A 606 48.65 -41.32 3.67
C SER A 606 49.74 -41.99 4.52
N PRO A 607 50.75 -41.24 5.02
CA PRO A 607 51.94 -41.80 5.67
C PRO A 607 51.84 -42.03 7.19
N PRO A 608 50.65 -41.93 7.82
CA PRO A 608 50.11 -43.18 8.34
C PRO A 608 48.61 -43.37 8.10
N LEU A 609 48.26 -44.64 7.90
CA LEU A 609 46.92 -45.21 7.81
C LEU A 609 46.75 -46.21 8.97
N ARG A 610 45.62 -46.22 9.69
CA ARG A 610 45.44 -47.17 10.82
C ARG A 610 44.70 -48.44 10.43
N ASP A 611 43.54 -48.29 9.79
CA ASP A 611 42.67 -49.40 9.40
C ASP A 611 41.98 -49.03 8.06
N GLN A 612 42.19 -49.83 7.02
CA GLN A 612 41.53 -49.71 5.71
C GLN A 612 40.84 -51.03 5.34
N ASN A 613 39.58 -50.94 4.89
CA ASN A 613 38.84 -52.06 4.30
C ASN A 613 38.38 -51.66 2.89
N THR A 614 38.90 -52.33 1.87
CA THR A 614 38.37 -52.27 0.49
C THR A 614 37.74 -53.60 0.16
N LEU A 615 36.45 -53.60 -0.20
CA LEU A 615 35.72 -54.78 -0.66
C LEU A 615 35.15 -54.51 -2.05
N SER A 616 35.59 -55.31 -3.04
CA SER A 616 35.11 -55.23 -4.43
C SER A 616 35.16 -56.58 -5.13
N THR A 617 34.16 -56.87 -5.95
CA THR A 617 34.10 -58.09 -6.78
C THR A 617 34.94 -58.00 -8.06
N THR A 618 35.32 -56.80 -8.50
CA THR A 618 36.28 -56.61 -9.61
C THR A 618 37.16 -55.38 -9.37
N LEU A 619 38.45 -55.51 -9.70
CA LEU A 619 39.48 -54.48 -9.52
C LEU A 619 40.21 -54.19 -10.84
N ARG A 620 40.60 -52.94 -11.01
CA ARG A 620 41.64 -52.46 -11.94
C ARG A 620 42.43 -51.35 -11.20
N PRO A 621 43.57 -50.86 -11.74
CA PRO A 621 44.77 -50.58 -10.95
C PRO A 621 44.52 -49.69 -9.72
N GLU A 622 44.77 -50.27 -8.55
CA GLU A 622 44.89 -49.57 -7.28
C GLU A 622 46.35 -49.15 -7.08
N HIS A 623 46.57 -47.91 -6.63
CA HIS A 623 47.89 -47.41 -6.25
C HIS A 623 47.83 -46.75 -4.87
N THR A 624 48.21 -47.53 -3.86
CA THR A 624 48.34 -47.10 -2.47
C THR A 624 49.82 -47.00 -2.11
N VAL A 625 50.25 -45.90 -1.50
CA VAL A 625 51.64 -45.71 -1.06
C VAL A 625 51.66 -45.38 0.43
N ASN A 626 51.85 -46.43 1.24
CA ASN A 626 51.87 -46.38 2.70
C ASN A 626 53.30 -46.55 3.25
N HIS A 627 53.58 -45.94 4.41
CA HIS A 627 54.88 -46.00 5.09
C HIS A 627 54.75 -46.30 6.59
N THR A 628 53.94 -47.31 6.96
CA THR A 628 54.03 -48.07 8.23
C THR A 628 53.06 -49.26 8.20
N GLU A 629 53.40 -50.37 8.84
CA GLU A 629 52.64 -51.63 8.75
C GLU A 629 51.55 -51.78 9.84
N ARG A 630 50.35 -52.16 9.43
CA ARG A 630 49.24 -52.73 10.24
C ARG A 630 48.24 -53.44 9.30
N PRO A 631 47.28 -54.25 9.80
CA PRO A 631 46.53 -55.15 8.93
C PRO A 631 45.61 -54.41 7.95
N GLU A 632 45.93 -54.52 6.67
CA GLU A 632 45.05 -54.22 5.54
C GLU A 632 44.22 -55.48 5.22
N HIS A 633 42.91 -55.33 5.00
CA HIS A 633 42.01 -56.44 4.70
C HIS A 633 41.26 -56.22 3.39
N THR A 634 41.88 -56.69 2.31
CA THR A 634 41.30 -56.71 0.96
C THR A 634 40.81 -58.13 0.65
N VAL A 635 39.52 -58.27 0.34
CA VAL A 635 38.91 -59.56 0.00
C VAL A 635 38.39 -59.51 -1.44
N THR A 636 38.89 -60.42 -2.27
CA THR A 636 38.52 -60.59 -3.68
C THR A 636 38.01 -62.01 -3.91
N SER A 637 37.15 -62.20 -4.93
CA SER A 637 36.52 -63.50 -5.20
C SER A 637 36.25 -63.69 -6.69
N THR A 638 37.19 -64.31 -7.41
CA THR A 638 37.02 -64.74 -8.80
C THR A 638 37.69 -66.09 -9.03
N GLU A 639 36.91 -67.16 -9.13
CA GLU A 639 37.43 -68.49 -9.47
C GLU A 639 37.66 -68.62 -10.98
N ARG A 640 38.82 -69.15 -11.37
CA ARG A 640 39.06 -69.80 -12.68
C ARG A 640 40.22 -70.80 -12.53
N PRO A 641 40.20 -71.95 -13.25
CA PRO A 641 41.24 -72.96 -13.11
C PRO A 641 42.53 -72.55 -13.84
N GLU A 642 43.67 -72.91 -13.25
CA GLU A 642 45.00 -72.69 -13.81
C GLU A 642 45.51 -73.93 -14.55
N HIS A 643 46.15 -73.73 -15.71
CA HIS A 643 47.05 -74.71 -16.31
C HIS A 643 48.49 -74.33 -15.97
N THR A 644 49.21 -75.22 -15.29
CA THR A 644 50.59 -75.01 -14.82
C THR A 644 51.62 -75.28 -15.91
N VAL A 645 52.65 -74.42 -16.01
CA VAL A 645 53.97 -74.77 -16.58
C VAL A 645 55.06 -74.09 -15.75
N ASN A 646 55.99 -74.88 -15.20
CA ASN A 646 57.27 -74.41 -14.65
C ASN A 646 58.40 -75.06 -15.46
N HIS A 647 59.44 -74.29 -15.78
CA HIS A 647 60.68 -74.77 -16.40
C HIS A 647 61.69 -75.14 -15.30
N THR A 648 62.06 -76.41 -15.05
CA THR A 648 62.84 -77.41 -15.84
C THR A 648 64.35 -77.30 -15.69
N GLU A 649 64.93 -78.20 -14.89
CA GLU A 649 66.29 -78.74 -15.08
C GLU A 649 66.23 -80.29 -14.97
N THR A 650 67.20 -80.97 -15.58
CA THR A 650 67.27 -82.43 -15.88
C THR A 650 68.76 -82.85 -15.90
N PRO A 651 69.19 -84.13 -15.75
CA PRO A 651 68.89 -85.28 -16.63
C PRO A 651 68.58 -86.57 -15.81
N GLU A 652 68.76 -87.83 -16.21
CA GLU A 652 69.34 -88.53 -17.38
C GLU A 652 68.68 -89.93 -17.55
N HIS A 653 69.14 -90.67 -18.56
CA HIS A 653 69.16 -92.14 -18.68
C HIS A 653 67.93 -92.86 -19.30
N THR A 654 67.89 -92.75 -20.63
CA THR A 654 68.00 -93.89 -21.60
C THR A 654 66.97 -95.03 -21.69
N VAL A 655 66.91 -95.56 -22.92
CA VAL A 655 66.31 -96.82 -23.41
C VAL A 655 64.86 -96.74 -23.92
N ASN A 656 64.79 -96.61 -25.25
CA ASN A 656 63.77 -97.02 -26.20
C ASN A 656 62.68 -98.00 -25.72
N HIS A 657 61.46 -97.79 -26.21
CA HIS A 657 60.86 -98.79 -27.10
C HIS A 657 60.00 -98.14 -28.19
N THR A 658 60.26 -98.52 -29.44
CA THR A 658 59.34 -98.33 -30.57
C THR A 658 58.49 -99.58 -30.72
N GLU A 659 57.21 -99.45 -31.06
CA GLU A 659 56.66 -100.11 -32.25
C GLU A 659 55.30 -99.55 -32.73
N ARG A 660 55.01 -99.87 -34.00
CA ARG A 660 53.78 -99.66 -34.80
C ARG A 660 53.07 -101.05 -34.89
N PRO A 661 52.14 -101.38 -35.81
CA PRO A 661 51.34 -100.62 -36.80
C PRO A 661 49.81 -100.70 -36.47
N GLU A 662 48.76 -100.55 -37.30
CA GLU A 662 48.44 -101.00 -38.68
C GLU A 662 47.43 -100.12 -39.46
N HIS A 663 47.19 -100.48 -40.72
CA HIS A 663 46.33 -99.79 -41.70
C HIS A 663 45.13 -100.67 -42.11
N THR A 664 43.96 -100.09 -42.43
CA THR A 664 42.96 -100.71 -43.34
C THR A 664 42.03 -99.65 -43.96
N VAL A 665 41.25 -100.02 -44.98
CA VAL A 665 40.90 -99.11 -46.10
C VAL A 665 39.55 -99.48 -46.78
N ASN A 666 38.86 -98.45 -47.30
CA ASN A 666 37.76 -98.44 -48.31
C ASN A 666 36.30 -98.86 -47.97
N HIS A 667 35.40 -97.87 -48.17
CA HIS A 667 34.11 -97.83 -48.92
C HIS A 667 33.24 -99.07 -49.20
N THR A 668 31.90 -98.88 -49.13
CA THR A 668 30.90 -99.24 -50.18
C THR A 668 29.55 -98.49 -49.99
N GLU A 669 28.57 -98.62 -50.91
CA GLU A 669 27.45 -97.67 -51.11
C GLU A 669 26.00 -98.26 -51.12
N ARG A 670 24.99 -97.38 -50.90
CA ARG A 670 23.56 -97.46 -51.35
C ARG A 670 22.72 -98.63 -50.79
N PRO A 671 21.35 -98.65 -50.88
CA PRO A 671 20.36 -97.94 -51.75
C PRO A 671 19.39 -96.98 -50.98
N GLU A 672 18.29 -96.36 -51.48
CA GLU A 672 17.64 -96.25 -52.82
C GLU A 672 16.82 -94.91 -53.01
N HIS A 673 15.95 -94.80 -54.03
CA HIS A 673 15.17 -93.63 -54.51
C HIS A 673 13.66 -93.49 -54.13
N THR A 674 13.08 -92.31 -54.44
CA THR A 674 11.79 -92.02 -55.16
C THR A 674 10.69 -91.15 -54.47
N VAL A 675 10.25 -90.15 -55.24
CA VAL A 675 9.32 -89.02 -55.01
C VAL A 675 7.82 -89.39 -54.92
N THR A 676 7.04 -88.62 -54.15
CA THR A 676 5.65 -88.20 -54.50
C THR A 676 5.41 -86.72 -54.10
N SER A 677 4.33 -86.10 -54.60
CA SER A 677 4.01 -84.66 -54.48
C SER A 677 2.48 -84.45 -54.40
N THR A 678 2.03 -83.18 -54.45
CA THR A 678 0.64 -82.65 -54.63
C THR A 678 -0.30 -82.65 -53.40
N GLU A 679 -1.22 -81.69 -53.19
CA GLU A 679 -1.40 -80.34 -53.78
C GLU A 679 -2.26 -79.35 -52.92
N ARG A 680 -1.92 -78.04 -53.01
CA ARG A 680 -2.72 -76.80 -53.30
C ARG A 680 -4.07 -76.50 -52.60
N PRO A 681 -4.53 -75.20 -52.53
CA PRO A 681 -4.31 -74.00 -53.41
C PRO A 681 -3.65 -72.76 -52.71
N GLU A 682 -3.40 -71.55 -53.24
CA GLU A 682 -3.43 -70.80 -54.55
C GLU A 682 -2.40 -69.61 -54.41
N HIS A 683 -1.55 -69.23 -55.38
CA HIS A 683 -1.69 -68.22 -56.48
C HIS A 683 -1.86 -66.72 -56.08
N THR A 684 -1.13 -65.73 -56.64
CA THR A 684 0.11 -65.62 -57.49
C THR A 684 0.67 -64.16 -57.40
N VAL A 685 1.98 -63.88 -57.22
CA VAL A 685 3.11 -63.68 -58.19
C VAL A 685 2.90 -62.44 -59.12
N THR A 686 3.80 -61.43 -59.27
CA THR A 686 5.17 -61.41 -59.88
C THR A 686 6.17 -60.35 -59.31
N SER A 687 7.47 -60.48 -59.65
CA SER A 687 8.59 -59.50 -59.48
C SER A 687 8.71 -58.53 -60.71
N THR A 688 9.66 -57.57 -60.90
CA THR A 688 10.91 -57.13 -60.20
C THR A 688 11.29 -55.67 -60.56
N GLU A 689 12.22 -55.06 -59.80
CA GLU A 689 13.17 -53.94 -60.16
C GLU A 689 12.71 -52.45 -60.24
N THR A 690 13.70 -51.56 -60.33
CA THR A 690 13.79 -50.13 -59.85
C THR A 690 14.07 -49.12 -61.02
N PRO A 691 14.17 -47.76 -60.89
CA PRO A 691 14.50 -46.94 -59.70
C PRO A 691 13.95 -45.46 -59.56
N GLU A 692 14.46 -44.76 -58.53
CA GLU A 692 14.75 -43.30 -58.40
C GLU A 692 13.72 -42.16 -58.06
N HIS A 693 14.19 -41.30 -57.13
CA HIS A 693 14.06 -39.83 -56.98
C HIS A 693 12.74 -39.03 -56.67
N THR A 694 12.55 -38.75 -55.36
CA THR A 694 12.41 -37.42 -54.68
C THR A 694 11.29 -36.37 -54.95
N VAL A 695 10.68 -35.92 -53.83
CA VAL A 695 10.48 -34.51 -53.32
C VAL A 695 9.10 -33.79 -53.39
N ASN A 696 8.70 -33.28 -52.19
CA ASN A 696 7.70 -32.21 -51.86
C ASN A 696 6.18 -32.45 -52.06
N HIS A 697 5.24 -31.84 -51.30
CA HIS A 697 5.32 -30.90 -50.14
C HIS A 697 4.11 -31.08 -49.16
N THR A 698 4.20 -30.43 -47.98
CA THR A 698 3.18 -30.01 -46.95
C THR A 698 1.66 -30.14 -47.23
N GLU A 699 0.74 -30.27 -46.25
CA GLU A 699 0.59 -29.44 -45.01
C GLU A 699 -0.25 -30.10 -43.86
N THR A 700 -0.62 -29.35 -42.81
CA THR A 700 -1.29 -29.76 -41.52
C THR A 700 -2.67 -29.03 -41.37
N PRO A 701 -3.51 -29.03 -40.26
CA PRO A 701 -3.25 -29.36 -38.83
C PRO A 701 -4.45 -29.80 -37.89
N GLU A 702 -4.20 -29.74 -36.56
CA GLU A 702 -5.08 -29.42 -35.38
C GLU A 702 -5.99 -30.44 -34.61
N HIS A 703 -5.69 -30.54 -33.28
CA HIS A 703 -6.55 -30.65 -32.04
C HIS A 703 -7.66 -31.74 -31.88
N THR A 704 -8.22 -32.11 -30.68
CA THR A 704 -8.28 -31.48 -29.33
C THR A 704 -8.39 -32.46 -28.13
N VAL A 705 -7.98 -31.98 -26.95
CA VAL A 705 -7.87 -32.50 -25.55
C VAL A 705 -9.10 -33.18 -24.86
N LYS A 706 -8.86 -34.26 -24.06
CA LYS A 706 -9.22 -34.50 -22.62
C LYS A 706 -8.89 -35.96 -22.21
N ALA A 707 -8.30 -36.35 -21.06
CA ALA A 707 -8.15 -35.84 -19.68
C ALA A 707 -9.28 -36.27 -18.70
N ASP A 708 -8.93 -37.07 -17.69
CA ASP A 708 -9.77 -37.40 -16.52
C ASP A 708 -8.91 -37.67 -15.25
N LEU A 709 -9.52 -37.74 -14.06
CA LEU A 709 -8.89 -37.65 -12.74
C LEU A 709 -9.41 -38.68 -11.73
N SER A 710 -8.62 -39.01 -10.70
CA SER A 710 -9.14 -39.64 -9.47
C SER A 710 -8.44 -39.10 -8.21
N ILE A 711 -9.18 -39.08 -7.10
CA ILE A 711 -8.81 -38.47 -5.81
C ILE A 711 -9.33 -39.36 -4.68
N SER A 712 -8.63 -39.46 -3.55
CA SER A 712 -9.16 -40.03 -2.31
C SER A 712 -8.48 -39.45 -1.05
N PRO A 713 -9.12 -39.50 0.14
CA PRO A 713 -9.28 -38.26 0.91
C PRO A 713 -8.95 -38.36 2.42
N LEU A 714 -9.09 -37.25 3.14
CA LEU A 714 -9.34 -37.28 4.60
C LEU A 714 -10.18 -36.07 5.07
N PHE A 715 -11.28 -36.35 5.77
CA PHE A 715 -12.36 -35.43 6.16
C PHE A 715 -13.12 -35.96 7.39
N ALA A 716 -13.93 -35.22 8.16
CA ALA A 716 -14.02 -33.79 8.47
C ALA A 716 -15.11 -33.59 9.56
N ARG A 717 -15.14 -32.44 10.26
CA ARG A 717 -16.32 -31.97 11.05
C ARG A 717 -16.41 -30.43 10.99
N ILE A 718 -17.41 -29.77 10.37
CA ILE A 718 -18.89 -29.76 10.58
C ILE A 718 -19.25 -28.83 11.76
N LEU A 719 -20.18 -27.85 11.71
CA LEU A 719 -21.32 -27.45 10.84
C LEU A 719 -21.13 -26.01 10.25
N PHE A 720 -21.98 -25.33 9.43
CA PHE A 720 -23.07 -25.62 8.46
C PHE A 720 -23.37 -24.42 7.49
N LYS A 721 -24.15 -24.73 6.43
CA LYS A 721 -25.26 -24.02 5.70
C LYS A 721 -25.62 -22.54 6.04
N THR A 722 -26.14 -21.68 5.12
CA THR A 722 -26.83 -21.93 3.81
C THR A 722 -26.72 -20.75 2.80
N LEU A 723 -27.06 -21.00 1.53
CA LEU A 723 -27.18 -20.10 0.35
C LEU A 723 -28.66 -19.65 0.08
N PRO A 724 -29.04 -18.87 -0.97
CA PRO A 724 -28.31 -18.04 -1.96
C PRO A 724 -28.90 -16.61 -2.22
N LEU A 725 -28.31 -15.90 -3.21
CA LEU A 725 -28.80 -14.82 -4.10
C LEU A 725 -30.21 -14.19 -3.93
N ASN A 726 -30.30 -12.86 -4.10
CA ASN A 726 -31.10 -12.26 -5.19
C ASN A 726 -30.72 -10.81 -5.56
N CYS A 727 -31.32 -10.26 -6.62
CA CYS A 727 -31.01 -8.93 -7.17
C CYS A 727 -32.28 -8.10 -7.50
N PHE A 728 -32.12 -6.81 -7.84
CA PHE A 728 -33.10 -5.85 -8.38
C PHE A 728 -34.20 -5.18 -7.48
N LEU A 729 -34.14 -3.84 -7.45
CA LEU A 729 -35.22 -2.82 -7.48
C LEU A 729 -36.44 -2.83 -6.50
N ARG A 730 -36.42 -1.89 -5.52
CA ARG A 730 -37.41 -0.79 -5.23
C ARG A 730 -36.98 -0.07 -3.93
N ARG A 731 -36.82 1.26 -3.83
CA ARG A 731 -37.72 2.45 -3.88
C ARG A 731 -38.42 2.81 -2.54
N THR A 732 -38.32 4.10 -2.17
CA THR A 732 -39.15 4.93 -1.25
C THR A 732 -39.13 4.78 0.30
N CYS A 733 -38.63 5.84 0.96
CA CYS A 733 -39.17 6.56 2.15
C CYS A 733 -39.17 5.94 3.58
N GLY A 734 -38.77 6.73 4.60
CA GLY A 734 -38.90 6.40 6.04
C GLY A 734 -38.19 7.38 7.01
N ASN A 735 -38.94 8.14 7.80
CA ASN A 735 -38.55 9.32 8.61
C ASN A 735 -37.69 9.09 9.89
N PHE A 736 -36.72 10.00 10.11
CA PHE A 736 -36.39 10.81 11.33
C PHE A 736 -36.37 10.24 12.79
N ASN A 737 -35.21 10.47 13.47
CA ASN A 737 -35.00 10.93 14.88
C ASN A 737 -35.36 9.99 16.08
N PRO A 738 -34.95 10.29 17.35
CA PRO A 738 -34.10 11.38 17.88
C PRO A 738 -32.94 10.95 18.86
N CYS A 739 -32.37 11.93 19.59
CA CYS A 739 -31.14 11.92 20.43
C CYS A 739 -31.22 11.29 21.85
N LEU A 740 -30.06 11.09 22.51
CA LEU A 740 -29.69 11.42 23.93
C LEU A 740 -28.14 11.26 24.13
N TYR A 741 -27.38 12.13 24.83
CA TYR A 741 -26.94 12.11 26.27
C TYR A 741 -26.15 10.86 26.76
N LEU A 742 -25.11 10.89 27.62
CA LEU A 742 -24.27 11.96 28.24
C LEU A 742 -23.03 11.35 28.98
N ALA A 743 -21.94 12.13 29.18
CA ALA A 743 -20.86 11.99 30.21
C ALA A 743 -19.92 10.75 30.19
N GLY A 744 -18.71 10.76 30.78
CA GLY A 744 -17.90 11.89 31.33
C GLY A 744 -16.66 11.46 32.15
N PHE A 745 -15.76 12.42 32.45
CA PHE A 745 -14.59 12.34 33.38
C PHE A 745 -13.42 11.39 33.00
N ARG A 746 -12.16 11.54 33.49
CA ARG A 746 -11.61 12.39 34.58
C ARG A 746 -10.21 12.99 34.25
N THR A 747 -9.95 14.15 34.87
CA THR A 747 -8.69 14.86 35.24
C THR A 747 -7.37 14.04 35.31
N GLN A 748 -6.17 14.60 35.13
CA GLN A 748 -5.58 15.69 35.96
C GLN A 748 -4.56 16.60 35.25
N GLY A 749 -4.42 17.82 35.77
CA GLY A 749 -3.42 18.84 35.41
C GLY A 749 -3.44 19.98 36.44
N SER A 750 -2.27 20.48 36.84
CA SER A 750 -2.07 21.40 37.98
C SER A 750 -1.25 22.63 37.58
N PRO A 751 -1.16 23.69 38.42
CA PRO A 751 -2.17 24.29 39.31
C PRO A 751 -2.19 25.85 39.18
N VAL A 752 -2.76 26.56 40.18
CA VAL A 752 -2.36 27.88 40.77
C VAL A 752 -3.55 28.81 41.05
N ALA A 753 -3.88 28.95 42.34
CA ALA A 753 -4.38 30.15 43.05
C ALA A 753 -4.63 29.73 44.51
N GLY A 754 -4.40 30.59 45.51
CA GLY A 754 -4.48 30.19 46.92
C GLY A 754 -4.89 31.29 47.90
N LYS A 755 -4.95 30.95 49.20
CA LYS A 755 -5.03 31.88 50.34
C LYS A 755 -4.51 31.22 51.63
N LEU A 756 -3.96 32.05 52.53
CA LEU A 756 -3.40 31.77 53.86
C LEU A 756 -4.50 31.76 54.96
N PRO A 757 -4.23 31.54 56.28
CA PRO A 757 -2.96 31.29 57.02
C PRO A 757 -2.98 29.95 57.84
N ASN A 758 -1.97 29.48 58.60
CA ASN A 758 -1.26 30.12 59.73
C ASN A 758 -0.16 29.19 60.37
N ARG A 759 0.72 29.75 61.23
CA ARG A 759 1.69 29.09 62.17
C ARG A 759 2.89 28.32 61.55
N THR A 760 4.13 28.85 61.62
CA THR A 760 5.24 28.63 62.62
C THR A 760 5.84 27.21 62.64
N ILE A 761 7.17 26.97 62.62
CA ILE A 761 8.36 27.79 62.98
C ILE A 761 9.58 27.47 62.06
N TYR A 762 10.69 28.23 62.23
CA TYR A 762 12.07 28.12 61.69
C TYR A 762 12.62 26.70 61.37
N ASP A 763 13.69 26.51 60.56
CA ASP A 763 14.87 27.37 60.35
C ASP A 763 15.58 27.16 58.97
N GLY A 764 16.56 28.02 58.60
CA GLY A 764 17.50 27.73 57.47
C GLY A 764 17.89 28.88 56.52
N CYS A 765 18.80 29.76 56.95
CA CYS A 765 19.54 30.71 56.08
C CYS A 765 20.79 30.06 55.42
N VAL A 766 21.51 30.65 54.45
CA VAL A 766 21.22 31.47 53.24
C VAL A 766 22.56 31.74 52.50
N CYS A 767 22.56 31.76 51.16
CA CYS A 767 23.58 32.33 50.23
C CYS A 767 25.09 32.02 50.35
N ALA A 768 25.66 31.62 49.19
CA ALA A 768 26.90 32.21 48.66
C ALA A 768 26.86 32.30 47.12
N GLN A 769 27.57 33.27 46.54
CA GLN A 769 27.76 33.55 45.09
C GLN A 769 29.20 33.11 44.65
N PRO A 770 29.79 33.38 43.44
CA PRO A 770 29.37 34.28 42.35
C PRO A 770 29.68 33.88 40.86
N SER A 771 29.27 34.80 39.96
CA SER A 771 29.95 35.20 38.69
C SER A 771 29.71 34.41 37.38
N GLY A 772 29.73 35.06 36.19
CA GLY A 772 29.56 36.51 35.93
C GLY A 772 30.04 37.07 34.57
N LYS A 773 29.23 37.98 33.96
CA LYS A 773 29.55 38.93 32.85
C LYS A 773 29.81 38.25 31.47
N LYS A 774 29.61 38.88 30.29
CA LYS A 774 29.74 40.30 29.85
C LYS A 774 28.85 40.66 28.63
N LYS A 775 28.41 41.93 28.57
CA LYS A 775 28.09 42.81 27.38
C LYS A 775 26.99 42.32 26.40
N LYS A 776 25.99 43.15 25.98
CA LYS A 776 26.00 44.48 25.30
C LYS A 776 26.62 44.43 23.90
N TYR A 777 26.13 45.15 22.88
CA TYR A 777 25.09 46.23 22.83
C TYR A 777 23.79 45.69 22.16
N ILE A 778 22.84 46.42 21.53
CA ILE A 778 22.65 47.86 21.19
C ILE A 778 21.13 48.20 21.12
N TYR A 779 20.77 49.41 20.65
CA TYR A 779 19.42 49.87 20.30
C TYR A 779 19.43 50.49 18.90
N ILE A 780 18.36 50.33 18.13
CA ILE A 780 17.46 51.38 17.61
C ILE A 780 16.09 50.72 17.38
#